data_AF-U7PPI0-F1
#
_entry.id   AF-U7PPI0-F1
#
_cell.length_a   1.000
_cell.length_b   1.000
_cell.length_c   1.000
_cell.angle_alpha   90.00
_cell.angle_beta   90.00
_cell.angle_gamma   90.00
#
_symmetry.space_group_name_H-M   'P 1'
#
loop_
_entity.id
_entity.type
_entity.pdbx_description
1 polymer ?
#
loop_
_entity_poly.entity_id
_entity_poly.type
_entity_poly.pdbx_seq_one_letter_code
_entity_poly.pdbx_strand_id
1 'polypeptide(L)'
;MAAVQQMPSVPTGVPRQAAAASDVLDIREAEGASSGSDTADTALDTPVGMSGLAIGSKFGSGPQRGDTRIVVIVYGRDQEEIISVFAEVLGKPYCKRPNFEAISIADKERVIGIYADNAKADIGSRNTDLVVAINSHCVSLGMPPDSALSEQCDYEFLYTNTPFFRRDLSRFISFTLGQINHHQTLMDKPRTYFISTTFPDVRVALPNIDILTVGSDAVEIRVDLLKEPLADGAFAAVPSLSYVGEQVMTLRQRTELPIIFTTRCQRENGRFPMDNPDLYYQYLYRAIQWGVEYIDVELWLPETIRKRLYERRGNSRIMSAYHDFSSTLKWPTPEAQAIYAESCKYADIVKMITYINDRNENFELEYFRSKIRAEYPNGPPLSAVNMGEMGQFSRTQNHVFSPITHPLLPVIAAPGQMSAAETNAALSMLGQLPKKIIYGITSPSSRSGTPQAPFYVKCFNELGLPHQFAVVEQQPKGPNRVETWCNQKNFGGAYLHPPLSYASLISKSSFFSSLGDGAGPILTDAARVIGNFDTIIVRSLSSPPQSTEVSEPSSPYHHQNDNGNGSSHSVVGGSGTLPPNTQLVFDNASWRGILSTLTRDLAPSAYFGRTAVVLASSSDDAASAVFALGALRISKVYTVGFKTPSALAGDMIIEPFNSLESLQKARTVGAHDDFASPFVIISALAPEKGNLVGLLLRVFGSSKSPPPDTTETTINASSTRKVFLDLAADSGSGSFASRKADPGIVAEQSGFAVYGSSDVNAFTTVETLRLLVGQNVPYSFVRLAGGRSPF
;
A
#
# COMPACT_ATOMS: atom_id res chain seq x y z
N MET A 1 -13.31 -63.27 -7.19
CA MET A 1 -14.28 -63.10 -8.30
C MET A 1 -13.52 -62.45 -9.45
N ALA A 2 -13.43 -63.18 -10.56
CA ALA A 2 -12.58 -63.06 -11.76
C ALA A 2 -12.56 -61.68 -12.46
N ALA A 3 -11.64 -61.33 -13.38
CA ALA A 3 -10.31 -61.78 -13.79
C ALA A 3 -9.81 -60.80 -14.89
N VAL A 4 -8.49 -60.67 -14.99
CA VAL A 4 -7.69 -59.90 -15.97
C VAL A 4 -7.75 -60.55 -17.37
N GLN A 5 -7.66 -59.77 -18.47
CA GLN A 5 -6.87 -60.15 -19.66
C GLN A 5 -6.64 -59.04 -20.72
N GLN A 6 -5.35 -58.89 -21.07
CA GLN A 6 -4.76 -58.62 -22.41
C GLN A 6 -4.41 -57.19 -22.88
N MET A 7 -3.11 -56.88 -22.79
CA MET A 7 -2.27 -56.25 -23.84
C MET A 7 -1.65 -57.38 -24.71
N PRO A 8 -1.00 -57.19 -25.92
CA PRO A 8 -0.02 -56.13 -26.24
C PRO A 8 0.22 -55.73 -27.73
N SER A 9 1.19 -54.81 -27.90
CA SER A 9 2.17 -54.61 -29.00
C SER A 9 1.94 -53.51 -30.07
N VAL A 10 3.00 -52.71 -30.24
CA VAL A 10 3.26 -51.59 -31.18
C VAL A 10 4.08 -52.14 -32.36
N PRO A 11 4.03 -51.59 -33.61
CA PRO A 11 5.13 -50.69 -34.05
C PRO A 11 4.80 -49.60 -35.11
N THR A 12 5.51 -48.47 -34.95
CA THR A 12 6.17 -47.59 -35.97
C THR A 12 5.36 -46.72 -36.96
N GLY A 13 5.71 -45.43 -37.01
CA GLY A 13 5.64 -44.63 -38.25
C GLY A 13 5.63 -43.09 -38.15
N VAL A 14 6.82 -42.48 -38.26
CA VAL A 14 7.13 -41.15 -38.88
C VAL A 14 6.94 -39.85 -38.07
N PRO A 15 8.05 -39.11 -37.85
CA PRO A 15 8.09 -37.64 -38.00
C PRO A 15 9.12 -37.21 -39.07
N ARG A 16 8.78 -36.16 -39.84
CA ARG A 16 9.63 -35.57 -40.89
C ARG A 16 10.66 -34.57 -40.32
N GLN A 17 11.90 -34.72 -40.77
CA GLN A 17 13.05 -33.80 -40.63
C GLN A 17 13.16 -32.80 -41.81
N ALA A 18 13.84 -31.67 -41.55
CA ALA A 18 14.84 -31.04 -42.43
C ALA A 18 15.88 -30.35 -41.50
N ALA A 19 17.12 -30.86 -41.37
CA ALA A 19 18.36 -30.53 -42.11
C ALA A 19 19.08 -29.26 -41.58
N ALA A 20 20.40 -29.13 -41.35
CA ALA A 20 21.62 -29.95 -41.41
C ALA A 20 22.73 -29.17 -40.61
N ALA A 21 23.50 -29.76 -39.68
CA ALA A 21 24.84 -30.38 -39.78
C ALA A 21 26.07 -29.42 -39.93
N SER A 22 26.96 -29.41 -38.92
CA SER A 22 28.41 -29.73 -39.02
C SER A 22 29.15 -29.70 -37.65
N ASP A 23 29.19 -30.84 -36.95
CA ASP A 23 30.37 -31.67 -36.65
C ASP A 23 31.79 -31.08 -36.34
N VAL A 24 32.40 -31.59 -35.23
CA VAL A 24 33.74 -32.26 -35.13
C VAL A 24 34.66 -31.91 -33.91
N LEU A 25 34.94 -32.96 -33.11
CA LEU A 25 36.15 -33.38 -32.33
C LEU A 25 36.52 -32.85 -30.92
N ASP A 26 36.07 -33.62 -29.92
CA ASP A 26 36.76 -34.42 -28.89
C ASP A 26 38.30 -34.45 -28.63
N ILE A 27 38.62 -34.73 -27.34
CA ILE A 27 39.64 -35.67 -26.76
C ILE A 27 40.94 -35.17 -26.05
N ARG A 28 40.97 -35.47 -24.71
CA ARG A 28 42.07 -35.97 -23.80
C ARG A 28 43.16 -35.00 -23.30
N GLU A 29 43.79 -35.16 -22.12
CA GLU A 29 44.02 -36.29 -21.19
C GLU A 29 44.44 -35.78 -19.79
N ALA A 30 44.53 -36.70 -18.81
CA ALA A 30 44.72 -36.48 -17.37
C ALA A 30 46.14 -36.81 -16.84
N GLU A 31 46.28 -36.75 -15.50
CA GLU A 31 47.35 -37.24 -14.59
C GLU A 31 48.34 -36.15 -14.07
N GLY A 32 48.69 -36.09 -12.77
CA GLY A 32 48.58 -37.09 -11.71
C GLY A 32 48.73 -36.54 -10.28
N ALA A 33 48.66 -37.48 -9.33
CA ALA A 33 48.48 -37.31 -7.89
C ALA A 33 49.69 -37.77 -7.06
N SER A 34 49.81 -37.30 -5.81
CA SER A 34 50.30 -38.01 -4.59
C SER A 34 50.41 -36.99 -3.43
N SER A 35 49.58 -36.97 -2.37
CA SER A 35 49.41 -37.88 -1.21
C SER A 35 50.38 -37.64 -0.03
N GLY A 36 49.81 -37.38 1.16
CA GLY A 36 50.47 -37.44 2.48
C GLY A 36 49.46 -37.18 3.61
N SER A 37 49.22 -38.20 4.44
CA SER A 37 48.26 -38.34 5.56
C SER A 37 48.76 -37.67 6.87
N ASP A 38 47.98 -37.39 7.94
CA ASP A 38 47.34 -38.34 8.87
C ASP A 38 46.25 -37.68 9.78
N THR A 39 45.24 -38.51 10.06
CA THR A 39 44.25 -38.67 11.16
C THR A 39 44.20 -37.75 12.40
N ALA A 40 42.98 -37.34 12.80
CA ALA A 40 42.32 -37.74 14.07
C ALA A 40 40.91 -37.13 14.24
N ASP A 41 40.02 -37.93 14.84
CA ASP A 41 38.60 -37.71 15.14
C ASP A 41 38.24 -36.42 15.89
N THR A 42 37.12 -35.79 15.49
CA THR A 42 36.08 -35.33 16.44
C THR A 42 34.78 -35.02 15.70
N ALA A 43 33.76 -35.82 15.98
CA ALA A 43 32.38 -35.55 15.61
C ALA A 43 31.89 -34.30 16.34
N LEU A 44 31.42 -33.30 15.60
CA LEU A 44 30.70 -32.15 16.12
C LEU A 44 29.58 -31.78 15.15
N ASP A 45 28.38 -31.76 15.72
CA ASP A 45 27.10 -31.39 15.13
C ASP A 45 27.21 -30.23 14.16
N THR A 46 26.84 -30.49 12.91
CA THR A 46 26.60 -29.45 11.90
C THR A 46 25.17 -28.95 12.09
N PRO A 47 24.93 -27.68 12.48
CA PRO A 47 23.59 -27.14 12.50
C PRO A 47 23.09 -27.04 11.07
N VAL A 48 21.87 -27.55 10.87
CA VAL A 48 21.07 -27.52 9.65
C VAL A 48 21.22 -26.20 8.90
N GLY A 49 21.50 -26.32 7.60
CA GLY A 49 21.94 -25.26 6.72
C GLY A 49 21.09 -23.98 6.76
N MET A 50 21.75 -22.87 7.08
CA MET A 50 21.36 -21.55 6.58
C MET A 50 21.70 -21.49 5.09
N SER A 51 20.85 -22.12 4.27
CA SER A 51 20.81 -21.86 2.83
C SER A 51 20.54 -20.37 2.64
N GLY A 52 21.46 -19.69 1.96
CA GLY A 52 21.41 -18.26 1.68
C GLY A 52 20.05 -17.87 1.10
N LEU A 53 19.28 -17.12 1.89
CA LEU A 53 18.13 -16.37 1.41
C LEU A 53 18.67 -15.31 0.46
N ALA A 54 18.60 -15.59 -0.84
CA ALA A 54 18.75 -14.58 -1.87
C ALA A 54 17.76 -13.45 -1.56
N ILE A 55 18.28 -12.26 -1.24
CA ILE A 55 17.54 -11.04 -0.88
C ILE A 55 16.89 -10.41 -2.13
N GLY A 56 16.42 -11.25 -3.05
CA GLY A 56 15.56 -10.88 -4.17
C GLY A 56 14.07 -11.06 -3.86
N SER A 57 13.70 -11.53 -2.66
CA SER A 57 12.30 -11.74 -2.28
C SER A 57 11.61 -10.40 -2.03
N LYS A 58 10.61 -10.10 -2.86
CA LYS A 58 9.65 -8.99 -2.71
C LYS A 58 9.37 -8.69 -1.22
N PHE A 59 9.84 -7.54 -0.72
CA PHE A 59 9.52 -7.06 0.63
C PHE A 59 8.02 -6.71 0.70
N GLY A 60 7.17 -7.72 0.87
CA GLY A 60 5.71 -7.58 0.90
C GLY A 60 5.14 -6.72 -0.23
N SER A 61 4.13 -5.91 0.10
CA SER A 61 3.50 -4.91 -0.79
C SER A 61 4.35 -3.65 -1.04
N GLY A 62 5.67 -3.72 -0.84
CA GLY A 62 6.59 -2.62 -1.11
C GLY A 62 6.66 -2.22 -2.60
N PRO A 63 7.35 -1.12 -2.93
CA PRO A 63 7.43 -0.62 -4.30
C PRO A 63 7.97 -1.66 -5.30
N GLN A 64 7.29 -1.75 -6.44
CA GLN A 64 7.63 -2.65 -7.53
C GLN A 64 8.36 -1.88 -8.63
N ARG A 65 9.10 -2.60 -9.48
CA ARG A 65 9.75 -1.98 -10.66
C ARG A 65 8.71 -1.35 -11.60
N GLY A 66 7.56 -2.01 -11.73
CA GLY A 66 6.49 -1.58 -12.61
C GLY A 66 6.79 -1.78 -14.10
N ASP A 67 5.98 -1.14 -14.92
CA ASP A 67 6.13 -1.02 -16.36
C ASP A 67 7.40 -0.22 -16.70
N THR A 68 8.17 -0.74 -17.67
CA THR A 68 9.47 -0.18 -18.09
C THR A 68 9.43 0.37 -19.51
N ARG A 69 8.26 0.39 -20.15
CA ARG A 69 8.03 1.05 -21.43
C ARG A 69 8.33 2.55 -21.32
N ILE A 70 8.58 3.16 -22.48
CA ILE A 70 8.82 4.60 -22.59
C ILE A 70 7.52 5.33 -22.32
N VAL A 71 7.53 6.22 -21.34
CA VAL A 71 6.36 7.05 -20.99
C VAL A 71 6.28 8.21 -21.98
N VAL A 72 5.19 8.26 -22.73
CA VAL A 72 4.91 9.31 -23.70
C VAL A 72 3.78 10.18 -23.19
N ILE A 73 4.04 11.48 -23.03
CA ILE A 73 3.08 12.48 -22.61
C ILE A 73 2.60 13.24 -23.84
N VAL A 74 1.34 13.02 -24.19
CA VAL A 74 0.66 13.82 -25.21
C VAL A 74 0.18 15.10 -24.53
N TYR A 75 0.61 16.26 -25.05
CA TYR A 75 0.33 17.57 -24.46
C TYR A 75 -0.32 18.52 -25.47
N GLY A 76 -1.26 19.33 -25.00
CA GLY A 76 -1.94 20.34 -25.80
C GLY A 76 -1.13 21.63 -25.96
N ARG A 77 -1.75 22.61 -26.63
CA ARG A 77 -1.15 23.92 -26.87
C ARG A 77 -0.84 24.61 -25.53
N ASP A 78 0.35 25.19 -25.42
CA ASP A 78 0.83 25.92 -24.24
C ASP A 78 0.88 25.07 -22.94
N GLN A 79 0.86 23.73 -23.05
CA GLN A 79 0.92 22.79 -21.91
C GLN A 79 2.26 22.05 -21.80
N GLU A 80 3.29 22.44 -22.55
CA GLU A 80 4.55 21.70 -22.68
C GLU A 80 5.31 21.49 -21.35
N GLU A 81 5.11 22.36 -20.37
CA GLU A 81 5.70 22.25 -19.03
C GLU A 81 5.37 20.92 -18.34
N ILE A 82 4.18 20.35 -18.61
CA ILE A 82 3.72 19.11 -17.97
C ILE A 82 4.68 17.94 -18.19
N ILE A 83 5.39 17.90 -19.33
CA ILE A 83 6.36 16.85 -19.64
C ILE A 83 7.46 16.84 -18.58
N SER A 84 7.97 18.03 -18.25
CA SER A 84 9.03 18.21 -17.27
C SER A 84 8.57 17.77 -15.87
N VAL A 85 7.30 18.01 -15.54
CA VAL A 85 6.72 17.62 -14.25
C VAL A 85 6.58 16.10 -14.14
N PHE A 86 6.13 15.42 -15.20
CA PHE A 86 6.14 13.94 -15.25
C PHE A 86 7.56 13.39 -15.11
N ALA A 87 8.53 14.01 -15.78
CA ALA A 87 9.93 13.62 -15.73
C ALA A 87 10.51 13.77 -14.32
N GLU A 88 10.23 14.90 -13.65
CA GLU A 88 10.57 15.12 -12.24
C GLU A 88 9.97 14.03 -11.33
N VAL A 89 8.66 13.79 -11.44
CA VAL A 89 7.95 12.80 -10.62
C VAL A 89 8.50 11.39 -10.81
N LEU A 90 8.87 11.02 -12.04
CA LEU A 90 9.46 9.72 -12.35
C LEU A 90 10.97 9.66 -12.07
N GLY A 91 11.61 10.79 -11.79
CA GLY A 91 13.07 10.95 -11.65
C GLY A 91 13.85 10.60 -12.92
N LYS A 92 13.28 10.91 -14.09
CA LYS A 92 13.85 10.63 -15.41
C LYS A 92 14.14 11.94 -16.17
N PRO A 93 15.12 11.96 -17.08
CA PRO A 93 15.25 13.03 -18.05
C PRO A 93 14.04 13.03 -19.01
N TYR A 94 13.82 14.15 -19.71
CA TYR A 94 12.81 14.24 -20.75
C TYR A 94 13.34 14.84 -22.04
N CYS A 95 12.64 14.56 -23.13
CA CYS A 95 12.83 15.27 -24.39
C CYS A 95 11.54 15.23 -25.22
N LYS A 96 11.54 15.87 -26.37
CA LYS A 96 10.39 15.92 -27.28
C LYS A 96 10.66 15.11 -28.52
N ARG A 97 9.60 14.54 -29.10
CA ARG A 97 9.61 13.90 -30.42
C ARG A 97 8.48 14.50 -31.26
N PRO A 98 8.67 14.58 -32.59
CA PRO A 98 7.64 15.14 -33.46
C PRO A 98 6.37 14.28 -33.47
N ASN A 99 6.51 12.95 -33.38
CA ASN A 99 5.44 11.95 -33.50
C ASN A 99 5.86 10.61 -32.86
N PHE A 100 4.99 9.60 -32.86
CA PHE A 100 5.27 8.28 -32.29
C PHE A 100 6.27 7.47 -33.13
N GLU A 101 6.26 7.61 -34.45
CA GLU A 101 7.21 6.94 -35.36
C GLU A 101 8.68 7.28 -35.03
N ALA A 102 8.94 8.49 -34.54
CA ALA A 102 10.28 8.93 -34.16
C ALA A 102 10.78 8.36 -32.82
N ILE A 103 9.96 7.60 -32.07
CA ILE A 103 10.37 6.98 -30.81
C ILE A 103 11.08 5.66 -31.09
N SER A 104 12.25 5.49 -30.48
CA SER A 104 13.05 4.25 -30.62
C SER A 104 13.51 3.72 -29.27
N ILE A 105 14.19 2.57 -29.28
CA ILE A 105 14.77 2.00 -28.05
C ILE A 105 15.83 2.90 -27.40
N ALA A 106 16.41 3.85 -28.15
CA ALA A 106 17.34 4.85 -27.62
C ALA A 106 16.66 5.86 -26.68
N ASP A 107 15.33 5.96 -26.72
CA ASP A 107 14.53 6.80 -25.84
C ASP A 107 14.16 6.12 -24.51
N LYS A 108 14.63 4.88 -24.28
CA LYS A 108 14.49 4.21 -22.98
C LYS A 108 15.06 5.07 -21.86
N GLU A 109 14.41 4.98 -20.70
CA GLU A 109 14.70 5.79 -19.51
C GLU A 109 14.45 7.30 -19.64
N ARG A 110 13.77 7.75 -20.71
CA ARG A 110 13.30 9.13 -20.85
C ARG A 110 11.77 9.21 -20.78
N VAL A 111 11.27 10.37 -20.36
CA VAL A 111 9.89 10.78 -20.63
C VAL A 111 9.87 11.54 -21.96
N ILE A 112 8.97 11.17 -22.86
CA ILE A 112 8.87 11.78 -24.19
C ILE A 112 7.62 12.62 -24.29
N GLY A 113 7.76 13.88 -24.70
CA GLY A 113 6.62 14.72 -25.06
C GLY A 113 6.29 14.66 -26.56
N ILE A 114 5.01 14.53 -26.90
CA ILE A 114 4.49 14.68 -28.27
C ILE A 114 3.32 15.66 -28.26
N TYR A 115 3.35 16.63 -29.18
CA TYR A 115 2.25 17.58 -29.35
C TYR A 115 0.97 16.89 -29.83
N ALA A 116 -0.16 17.20 -29.20
CA ALA A 116 -1.44 16.53 -29.41
C ALA A 116 -1.87 16.42 -30.89
N ASP A 117 -1.72 17.50 -31.68
CA ASP A 117 -2.14 17.47 -33.08
C ASP A 117 -1.27 16.54 -33.95
N ASN A 118 0.00 16.38 -33.60
CA ASN A 118 0.88 15.43 -34.28
C ASN A 118 0.60 14.00 -33.82
N ALA A 119 0.38 13.80 -32.51
CA ALA A 119 0.06 12.49 -31.94
C ALA A 119 -1.18 11.86 -32.59
N LYS A 120 -2.20 12.68 -32.93
CA LYS A 120 -3.43 12.21 -33.60
C LYS A 120 -3.15 11.51 -34.93
N ALA A 121 -2.08 11.88 -35.63
CA ALA A 121 -1.78 11.34 -36.95
C ALA A 121 -1.29 9.89 -36.90
N ASP A 122 -0.58 9.47 -35.83
CA ASP A 122 0.12 8.18 -35.82
C ASP A 122 0.02 7.35 -34.52
N ILE A 123 -0.69 7.84 -33.48
CA ILE A 123 -0.85 7.10 -32.21
C ILE A 123 -1.45 5.69 -32.38
N GLY A 124 -2.31 5.49 -33.37
CA GLY A 124 -2.93 4.19 -33.68
C GLY A 124 -1.95 3.16 -34.23
N SER A 125 -0.84 3.59 -34.84
CA SER A 125 0.23 2.74 -35.37
C SER A 125 1.44 2.63 -34.45
N ARG A 126 1.37 3.18 -33.23
CA ARG A 126 2.49 3.14 -32.28
C ARG A 126 2.87 1.71 -31.89
N ASN A 127 4.12 1.53 -31.50
CA ASN A 127 4.57 0.28 -30.89
C ASN A 127 4.12 0.19 -29.42
N THR A 128 2.99 -0.48 -29.17
CA THR A 128 2.39 -0.64 -27.83
C THR A 128 3.26 -1.44 -26.86
N ASP A 129 4.19 -2.27 -27.35
CA ASP A 129 5.14 -3.01 -26.51
C ASP A 129 6.32 -2.13 -26.07
N LEU A 130 6.56 -1.02 -26.77
CA LEU A 130 7.66 -0.09 -26.49
C LEU A 130 7.22 1.09 -25.64
N VAL A 131 6.01 1.62 -25.87
CA VAL A 131 5.55 2.87 -25.27
C VAL A 131 4.27 2.70 -24.47
N VAL A 132 4.12 3.54 -23.44
CA VAL A 132 2.85 3.80 -22.75
C VAL A 132 2.46 5.25 -23.01
N ALA A 133 1.31 5.47 -23.65
CA ALA A 133 0.85 6.79 -24.05
C ALA A 133 -0.16 7.36 -23.04
N ILE A 134 0.08 8.59 -22.57
CA ILE A 134 -0.75 9.28 -21.60
C ILE A 134 -1.22 10.60 -22.22
N ASN A 135 -2.53 10.75 -22.39
CA ASN A 135 -3.11 12.04 -22.77
C ASN A 135 -3.16 12.96 -21.54
N SER A 136 -2.37 14.02 -21.52
CA SER A 136 -2.39 14.99 -20.42
C SER A 136 -3.25 16.20 -20.78
N HIS A 137 -4.15 16.59 -19.88
CA HIS A 137 -5.07 17.70 -20.14
C HIS A 137 -5.28 18.60 -18.92
N CYS A 138 -5.01 19.90 -19.09
CA CYS A 138 -5.30 20.89 -18.07
C CYS A 138 -6.77 21.29 -18.11
N VAL A 139 -7.54 20.90 -17.10
CA VAL A 139 -9.00 21.19 -17.02
C VAL A 139 -9.27 22.70 -16.96
N SER A 140 -8.31 23.50 -16.50
CA SER A 140 -8.40 24.95 -16.45
C SER A 140 -8.39 25.62 -17.84
N LEU A 141 -7.97 24.90 -18.89
CA LEU A 141 -8.05 25.38 -20.29
C LEU A 141 -9.38 25.02 -20.97
N GLY A 142 -10.33 24.48 -20.20
CA GLY A 142 -11.62 24.03 -20.70
C GLY A 142 -11.65 22.53 -20.93
N MET A 143 -12.86 22.00 -21.04
CA MET A 143 -13.14 20.59 -21.25
C MET A 143 -14.13 20.43 -22.42
N PRO A 144 -14.22 19.24 -23.06
CA PRO A 144 -13.46 18.01 -22.80
C PRO A 144 -12.04 18.02 -23.42
N PRO A 145 -11.15 17.11 -22.99
CA PRO A 145 -9.97 16.74 -23.78
C PRO A 145 -10.41 16.15 -25.14
N ASP A 146 -9.46 16.02 -26.07
CA ASP A 146 -9.71 15.37 -27.35
C ASP A 146 -10.07 13.88 -27.17
N SER A 147 -11.33 13.54 -27.46
CA SER A 147 -11.86 12.20 -27.21
C SER A 147 -11.19 11.11 -28.03
N ALA A 148 -10.76 11.41 -29.26
CA ALA A 148 -10.15 10.43 -30.16
C ALA A 148 -8.71 10.12 -29.74
N LEU A 149 -7.97 11.10 -29.24
CA LEU A 149 -6.69 10.88 -28.57
C LEU A 149 -6.88 10.03 -27.32
N SER A 150 -7.82 10.42 -26.46
CA SER A 150 -8.02 9.71 -25.22
C SER A 150 -8.44 8.26 -25.42
N GLU A 151 -9.24 7.94 -26.44
CA GLU A 151 -9.60 6.55 -26.75
C GLU A 151 -8.40 5.70 -27.19
N GLN A 152 -7.41 6.30 -27.85
CA GLN A 152 -6.23 5.60 -28.35
C GLN A 152 -5.08 5.53 -27.33
N CYS A 153 -4.98 6.49 -26.41
CA CYS A 153 -3.99 6.48 -25.33
C CYS A 153 -4.27 5.35 -24.32
N ASP A 154 -3.20 4.86 -23.69
CA ASP A 154 -3.31 3.88 -22.61
C ASP A 154 -3.96 4.49 -21.36
N TYR A 155 -3.65 5.77 -21.08
CA TYR A 155 -4.17 6.53 -19.94
C TYR A 155 -4.49 7.98 -20.29
N GLU A 156 -5.25 8.64 -19.42
CA GLU A 156 -5.57 10.08 -19.46
C GLU A 156 -5.31 10.70 -18.08
N PHE A 157 -4.51 11.75 -18.03
CA PHE A 157 -4.21 12.49 -16.80
C PHE A 157 -4.82 13.89 -16.87
N LEU A 158 -5.88 14.11 -16.08
CA LEU A 158 -6.51 15.41 -15.91
C LEU A 158 -5.85 16.15 -14.74
N TYR A 159 -5.59 17.45 -14.90
CA TYR A 159 -4.95 18.25 -13.85
C TYR A 159 -5.39 19.72 -13.86
N THR A 160 -5.21 20.39 -12.72
CA THR A 160 -5.28 21.85 -12.59
C THR A 160 -3.86 22.42 -12.57
N ASN A 161 -3.65 23.60 -13.16
CA ASN A 161 -2.34 24.28 -13.11
C ASN A 161 -2.19 25.19 -11.88
N THR A 162 -3.30 25.70 -11.34
CA THR A 162 -3.30 26.70 -10.25
C THR A 162 -4.32 26.33 -9.17
N PRO A 163 -3.93 25.56 -8.12
CA PRO A 163 -2.62 24.94 -7.93
C PRO A 163 -2.47 23.62 -8.72
N PHE A 164 -1.23 23.26 -9.02
CA PHE A 164 -0.87 21.91 -9.49
C PHE A 164 -0.60 20.99 -8.30
N PHE A 165 -1.28 19.83 -8.27
CA PHE A 165 -1.13 18.84 -7.20
C PHE A 165 -0.13 17.76 -7.60
N ARG A 166 1.15 17.94 -7.30
CA ARG A 166 2.20 16.95 -7.65
C ARG A 166 1.93 15.56 -7.07
N ARG A 167 1.36 15.48 -5.87
CA ARG A 167 0.92 14.20 -5.28
C ARG A 167 -0.11 13.44 -6.12
N ASP A 168 -1.00 14.14 -6.81
CA ASP A 168 -2.04 13.52 -7.64
C ASP A 168 -1.39 12.80 -8.82
N LEU A 169 -0.46 13.50 -9.49
CA LEU A 169 0.38 12.93 -10.52
C LEU A 169 1.22 11.75 -10.00
N SER A 170 1.89 11.90 -8.85
CA SER A 170 2.69 10.82 -8.24
C SER A 170 1.86 9.56 -8.02
N ARG A 171 0.66 9.70 -7.44
CA ARG A 171 -0.26 8.58 -7.20
C ARG A 171 -0.74 7.96 -8.50
N PHE A 172 -1.22 8.77 -9.44
CA PHE A 172 -1.67 8.30 -10.75
C PHE A 172 -0.58 7.51 -11.47
N ILE A 173 0.64 8.07 -11.60
CA ILE A 173 1.68 7.45 -12.40
C ILE A 173 2.30 6.23 -11.72
N SER A 174 2.45 6.28 -10.39
CA SER A 174 2.93 5.14 -9.61
C SER A 174 1.98 3.95 -9.72
N PHE A 175 0.67 4.21 -9.71
CA PHE A 175 -0.36 3.17 -9.84
C PHE A 175 -0.46 2.65 -11.28
N THR A 176 -0.59 3.53 -12.27
CA THR A 176 -0.76 3.14 -13.68
C THR A 176 0.46 2.41 -14.23
N LEU A 177 1.68 2.75 -13.80
CA LEU A 177 2.88 2.00 -14.12
C LEU A 177 3.11 0.79 -13.21
N GLY A 178 2.21 0.46 -12.27
CA GLY A 178 2.31 -0.73 -11.43
C GLY A 178 3.50 -0.72 -10.45
N GLN A 179 3.96 0.46 -10.06
CA GLN A 179 5.01 0.63 -9.05
C GLN A 179 4.45 0.50 -7.62
N ILE A 180 3.16 0.77 -7.44
CA ILE A 180 2.42 0.55 -6.19
C ILE A 180 1.25 -0.41 -6.41
N ASN A 181 0.87 -1.17 -5.38
CA ASN A 181 -0.23 -2.13 -5.44
C ASN A 181 -1.06 -2.09 -4.16
N HIS A 182 -2.10 -1.25 -4.15
CA HIS A 182 -3.03 -1.13 -3.02
C HIS A 182 -3.78 -2.44 -2.74
N HIS A 183 -4.09 -3.22 -3.78
CA HIS A 183 -4.89 -4.43 -3.64
C HIS A 183 -4.24 -5.47 -2.73
N GLN A 184 -2.94 -5.72 -2.91
CA GLN A 184 -2.23 -6.66 -2.05
C GLN A 184 -2.25 -6.21 -0.59
N THR A 185 -1.93 -4.93 -0.32
CA THR A 185 -1.93 -4.39 1.04
C THR A 185 -3.30 -4.48 1.70
N LEU A 186 -4.38 -4.27 0.94
CA LEU A 186 -5.74 -4.36 1.45
C LEU A 186 -6.20 -5.79 1.69
N MET A 187 -5.77 -6.76 0.87
CA MET A 187 -6.09 -8.18 1.09
C MET A 187 -5.33 -8.79 2.28
N ASP A 188 -4.19 -8.21 2.67
CA ASP A 188 -3.46 -8.61 3.87
C ASP A 188 -4.14 -8.13 5.17
N LYS A 189 -5.10 -7.19 5.09
CA LYS A 189 -5.84 -6.72 6.27
C LYS A 189 -6.87 -7.77 6.72
N PRO A 190 -7.12 -7.90 8.04
CA PRO A 190 -8.16 -8.79 8.55
C PRO A 190 -9.57 -8.39 8.07
N ARG A 191 -9.73 -7.10 7.72
CA ARG A 191 -10.98 -6.48 7.36
C ARG A 191 -10.78 -5.26 6.48
N THR A 192 -11.62 -5.13 5.46
CA THR A 192 -11.64 -3.97 4.58
C THR A 192 -13.03 -3.34 4.48
N TYR A 193 -13.06 -2.01 4.40
CA TYR A 193 -14.26 -1.20 4.25
C TYR A 193 -14.14 -0.23 3.08
N PHE A 194 -15.26 0.19 2.51
CA PHE A 194 -15.28 1.33 1.61
C PHE A 194 -16.51 2.20 1.86
N ILE A 195 -16.37 3.50 1.62
CA ILE A 195 -17.44 4.47 1.77
C ILE A 195 -17.91 4.95 0.40
N SER A 196 -19.21 4.94 0.19
CA SER A 196 -19.83 5.44 -1.05
C SER A 196 -20.10 6.93 -0.92
N THR A 197 -19.50 7.73 -1.81
CA THR A 197 -19.87 9.15 -1.95
C THR A 197 -21.24 9.23 -2.63
N THR A 198 -22.24 9.74 -1.89
CA THR A 198 -23.63 9.90 -2.36
C THR A 198 -23.97 11.33 -2.73
N PHE A 199 -22.95 12.17 -2.90
CA PHE A 199 -23.10 13.57 -3.26
C PHE A 199 -23.34 13.70 -4.77
N PRO A 200 -24.20 14.65 -5.21
CA PRO A 200 -24.35 14.97 -6.64
C PRO A 200 -23.09 15.60 -7.26
N ASP A 201 -22.18 16.09 -6.41
CA ASP A 201 -20.90 16.67 -6.76
C ASP A 201 -19.93 16.39 -5.60
N VAL A 202 -18.77 15.79 -5.89
CA VAL A 202 -17.75 15.44 -4.91
C VAL A 202 -17.20 16.67 -4.20
N ARG A 203 -17.21 17.84 -4.85
CA ARG A 203 -16.75 19.12 -4.26
C ARG A 203 -17.45 19.46 -2.95
N VAL A 204 -18.69 19.00 -2.78
CA VAL A 204 -19.48 19.17 -1.55
C VAL A 204 -18.90 18.38 -0.37
N ALA A 205 -18.28 17.22 -0.65
CA ALA A 205 -17.70 16.35 0.37
C ALA A 205 -16.31 16.81 0.83
N LEU A 206 -15.55 17.51 -0.03
CA LEU A 206 -14.13 17.79 0.17
C LEU A 206 -13.79 18.46 1.50
N PRO A 207 -14.55 19.45 2.01
CA PRO A 207 -14.24 20.06 3.30
C PRO A 207 -14.23 19.08 4.47
N ASN A 208 -14.95 17.97 4.36
CA ASN A 208 -15.11 16.97 5.41
C ASN A 208 -14.60 15.58 5.01
N ILE A 209 -13.93 15.44 3.85
CA ILE A 209 -13.55 14.13 3.30
C ILE A 209 -12.65 13.35 4.27
N ASP A 210 -11.80 14.06 5.01
CA ASP A 210 -10.88 13.49 6.00
C ASP A 210 -11.60 12.89 7.21
N ILE A 211 -12.80 13.37 7.52
CA ILE A 211 -13.66 12.83 8.59
C ILE A 211 -14.54 11.72 8.02
N LEU A 212 -15.17 11.97 6.86
CA LEU A 212 -16.04 11.02 6.17
C LEU A 212 -15.36 9.68 5.92
N THR A 213 -14.05 9.68 5.67
CA THR A 213 -13.30 8.48 5.28
C THR A 213 -12.60 7.77 6.44
N VAL A 214 -12.81 8.18 7.69
CA VAL A 214 -12.30 7.48 8.88
C VAL A 214 -12.86 6.04 8.92
N GLY A 215 -11.96 5.06 9.10
CA GLY A 215 -12.30 3.63 9.10
C GLY A 215 -12.44 3.03 7.70
N SER A 216 -12.44 3.84 6.64
CA SER A 216 -12.56 3.38 5.27
C SER A 216 -11.21 3.04 4.64
N ASP A 217 -11.19 2.05 3.74
CA ASP A 217 -10.00 1.64 2.99
C ASP A 217 -10.04 2.07 1.53
N ALA A 218 -11.20 2.50 1.04
CA ALA A 218 -11.39 3.04 -0.29
C ALA A 218 -12.58 4.00 -0.31
N VAL A 219 -12.63 4.86 -1.31
CA VAL A 219 -13.76 5.77 -1.56
C VAL A 219 -14.42 5.39 -2.87
N GLU A 220 -15.69 5.03 -2.83
CA GLU A 220 -16.47 4.78 -4.02
C GLU A 220 -17.07 6.08 -4.56
N ILE A 221 -16.79 6.39 -5.83
CA ILE A 221 -17.50 7.42 -6.59
C ILE A 221 -18.69 6.78 -7.31
N ARG A 222 -19.91 7.15 -6.87
CA ARG A 222 -21.17 6.71 -7.47
C ARG A 222 -21.52 7.61 -8.64
N VAL A 223 -21.01 7.28 -9.81
CA VAL A 223 -21.16 8.08 -11.03
C VAL A 223 -22.62 8.26 -11.41
N ASP A 224 -23.45 7.26 -11.14
CA ASP A 224 -24.89 7.32 -11.35
C ASP A 224 -25.61 8.34 -10.43
N LEU A 225 -25.00 8.77 -9.32
CA LEU A 225 -25.57 9.77 -8.42
C LEU A 225 -25.06 11.19 -8.71
N LEU A 226 -24.03 11.34 -9.54
CA LEU A 226 -23.52 12.63 -9.95
C LEU A 226 -24.55 13.38 -10.80
N LYS A 227 -24.62 14.70 -10.61
CA LYS A 227 -25.50 15.58 -11.36
C LYS A 227 -24.70 16.71 -11.99
N GLU A 228 -24.46 16.61 -13.29
CA GLU A 228 -23.81 17.66 -14.07
C GLU A 228 -24.81 18.79 -14.35
N PRO A 229 -24.58 20.02 -13.87
CA PRO A 229 -25.44 21.16 -14.18
C PRO A 229 -25.27 21.59 -15.64
N LEU A 230 -26.38 21.88 -16.30
CA LEU A 230 -26.44 22.41 -17.66
C LEU A 230 -26.67 23.92 -17.66
N ALA A 231 -26.37 24.57 -18.79
CA ALA A 231 -26.48 26.03 -18.93
C ALA A 231 -27.91 26.58 -18.77
N ASP A 232 -28.93 25.76 -18.98
CA ASP A 232 -30.34 26.08 -18.81
C ASP A 232 -30.85 25.89 -17.37
N GLY A 233 -29.98 25.48 -16.44
CA GLY A 233 -30.32 25.21 -15.04
C GLY A 233 -30.88 23.80 -14.80
N ALA A 234 -31.02 22.97 -15.84
CA ALA A 234 -31.32 21.56 -15.69
C ALA A 234 -30.04 20.76 -15.33
N PHE A 235 -30.20 19.45 -15.17
CA PHE A 235 -29.09 18.52 -15.01
C PHE A 235 -29.06 17.54 -16.17
N ALA A 236 -27.87 17.13 -16.60
CA ALA A 236 -27.72 16.07 -17.59
C ALA A 236 -28.38 14.78 -17.09
N ALA A 237 -29.08 14.07 -17.99
CA ALA A 237 -29.68 12.78 -17.65
C ALA A 237 -28.63 11.72 -17.29
N VAL A 238 -27.48 11.77 -17.98
CA VAL A 238 -26.26 11.03 -17.65
C VAL A 238 -25.13 12.07 -17.62
N PRO A 239 -24.34 12.15 -16.54
CA PRO A 239 -23.24 13.10 -16.46
C PRO A 239 -22.18 12.77 -17.50
N SER A 240 -21.69 13.77 -18.23
CA SER A 240 -20.69 13.62 -19.29
C SER A 240 -19.37 13.05 -18.73
N LEU A 241 -18.60 12.34 -19.57
CA LEU A 241 -17.25 11.88 -19.20
C LEU A 241 -16.34 13.04 -18.79
N SER A 242 -16.56 14.23 -19.36
CA SER A 242 -15.87 15.45 -18.97
C SER A 242 -16.09 15.75 -17.49
N TYR A 243 -17.36 15.90 -17.10
CA TYR A 243 -17.74 16.18 -15.72
C TYR A 243 -17.25 15.07 -14.78
N VAL A 244 -17.47 13.81 -15.14
CA VAL A 244 -17.05 12.66 -14.31
C VAL A 244 -15.53 12.63 -14.12
N GLY A 245 -14.74 12.92 -15.17
CA GLY A 245 -13.29 12.99 -15.10
C GLY A 245 -12.79 14.07 -14.13
N GLU A 246 -13.38 15.27 -14.18
CA GLU A 246 -13.10 16.33 -13.21
C GLU A 246 -13.41 15.89 -11.78
N GLN A 247 -14.50 15.15 -11.57
CA GLN A 247 -14.90 14.66 -10.24
C GLN A 247 -13.89 13.62 -9.71
N VAL A 248 -13.44 12.68 -10.56
CA VAL A 248 -12.40 11.70 -10.20
C VAL A 248 -11.09 12.38 -9.85
N MET A 249 -10.62 13.31 -10.70
CA MET A 249 -9.41 14.10 -10.46
C MET A 249 -9.52 14.85 -9.12
N THR A 250 -10.60 15.58 -8.92
CA THR A 250 -10.83 16.38 -7.71
C THR A 250 -10.85 15.51 -6.44
N LEU A 251 -11.46 14.33 -6.50
CA LEU A 251 -11.44 13.37 -5.40
C LEU A 251 -10.02 12.91 -5.08
N ARG A 252 -9.29 12.43 -6.11
CA ARG A 252 -7.92 11.92 -5.95
C ARG A 252 -6.97 12.97 -5.37
N GLN A 253 -7.15 14.23 -5.76
CA GLN A 253 -6.38 15.36 -5.23
C GLN A 253 -6.61 15.62 -3.73
N ARG A 254 -7.62 15.00 -3.10
CA ARG A 254 -8.04 15.32 -1.73
C ARG A 254 -8.04 14.14 -0.75
N THR A 255 -7.89 12.90 -1.22
CA THR A 255 -7.77 11.72 -0.35
C THR A 255 -6.60 10.84 -0.77
N GLU A 256 -5.94 10.17 0.18
CA GLU A 256 -4.89 9.17 -0.10
C GLU A 256 -5.45 7.76 -0.33
N LEU A 257 -6.76 7.57 -0.15
CA LEU A 257 -7.42 6.28 -0.32
C LEU A 257 -7.57 5.91 -1.82
N PRO A 258 -7.49 4.61 -2.15
CA PRO A 258 -7.93 4.08 -3.44
C PRO A 258 -9.36 4.48 -3.79
N ILE A 259 -9.62 4.68 -5.07
CA ILE A 259 -10.95 5.00 -5.60
C ILE A 259 -11.61 3.72 -6.17
N ILE A 260 -12.89 3.56 -5.89
CA ILE A 260 -13.77 2.59 -6.56
C ILE A 260 -14.70 3.39 -7.48
N PHE A 261 -14.73 3.05 -8.77
CA PHE A 261 -15.60 3.69 -9.75
C PHE A 261 -16.80 2.80 -10.06
N THR A 262 -18.00 3.34 -9.84
CA THR A 262 -19.25 2.57 -9.94
C THR A 262 -20.29 3.32 -10.77
N THR A 263 -20.77 2.66 -11.84
CA THR A 263 -21.90 3.09 -12.67
C THR A 263 -23.12 2.21 -12.38
N ARG A 264 -23.74 2.35 -11.19
CA ARG A 264 -24.82 1.43 -10.77
C ARG A 264 -26.05 1.59 -11.67
N CYS A 265 -26.57 0.48 -12.21
CA CYS A 265 -27.75 0.51 -13.09
C CYS A 265 -29.07 0.73 -12.35
N GLN A 266 -30.10 1.16 -13.09
CA GLN A 266 -31.45 1.35 -12.54
C GLN A 266 -32.07 0.10 -11.90
N ARG A 267 -31.85 -1.09 -12.50
CA ARG A 267 -32.35 -2.36 -11.95
C ARG A 267 -31.73 -2.71 -10.61
N GLU A 268 -30.48 -2.32 -10.40
CA GLU A 268 -29.75 -2.50 -9.15
C GLU A 268 -29.78 -1.24 -8.26
N ASN A 269 -30.88 -0.47 -8.32
CA ASN A 269 -31.14 0.72 -7.50
C ASN A 269 -30.11 1.86 -7.66
N GLY A 270 -29.50 1.97 -8.84
CA GLY A 270 -28.77 3.14 -9.28
C GLY A 270 -29.60 4.02 -10.21
N ARG A 271 -28.91 4.88 -10.98
CA ARG A 271 -29.55 5.74 -11.99
C ARG A 271 -28.97 5.58 -13.39
N PHE A 272 -27.89 4.82 -13.55
CA PHE A 272 -27.25 4.66 -14.85
C PHE A 272 -28.16 3.86 -15.80
N PRO A 273 -28.35 4.32 -17.06
CA PRO A 273 -29.33 3.74 -17.96
C PRO A 273 -28.85 2.41 -18.54
N MET A 274 -29.76 1.46 -18.74
CA MET A 274 -29.44 0.06 -19.12
C MET A 274 -29.65 -0.27 -20.61
N ASP A 275 -30.22 0.66 -21.37
CA ASP A 275 -30.57 0.51 -22.78
C ASP A 275 -29.34 0.38 -23.69
N ASN A 276 -28.20 0.93 -23.25
CA ASN A 276 -26.94 0.89 -24.00
C ASN A 276 -25.78 0.32 -23.16
N PRO A 277 -25.48 -0.99 -23.24
CA PRO A 277 -24.33 -1.60 -22.55
C PRO A 277 -22.98 -1.01 -22.97
N ASP A 278 -22.80 -0.55 -24.21
CA ASP A 278 -21.54 0.05 -24.66
C ASP A 278 -21.25 1.38 -23.94
N LEU A 279 -22.27 2.06 -23.43
CA LEU A 279 -22.09 3.23 -22.56
C LEU A 279 -21.34 2.85 -21.27
N TYR A 280 -21.64 1.69 -20.67
CA TYR A 280 -20.90 1.19 -19.51
C TYR A 280 -19.44 0.95 -19.87
N TYR A 281 -19.16 0.33 -21.02
CA TYR A 281 -17.79 0.12 -21.47
C TYR A 281 -17.02 1.44 -21.57
N GLN A 282 -17.62 2.47 -22.17
CA GLN A 282 -16.99 3.78 -22.31
C GLN A 282 -16.61 4.38 -20.96
N TYR A 283 -17.52 4.36 -19.97
CA TYR A 283 -17.26 4.94 -18.65
C TYR A 283 -16.26 4.11 -17.84
N LEU A 284 -16.42 2.79 -17.80
CA LEU A 284 -15.55 1.90 -17.04
C LEU A 284 -14.13 1.85 -17.64
N TYR A 285 -14.01 1.87 -18.98
CA TYR A 285 -12.71 1.96 -19.62
C TYR A 285 -12.05 3.32 -19.39
N ARG A 286 -12.82 4.41 -19.43
CA ARG A 286 -12.29 5.74 -19.09
C ARG A 286 -11.83 5.82 -17.64
N ALA A 287 -12.50 5.16 -16.70
CA ALA A 287 -12.03 5.05 -15.32
C ALA A 287 -10.68 4.32 -15.20
N ILE A 288 -10.46 3.25 -15.97
CA ILE A 288 -9.15 2.59 -16.09
C ILE A 288 -8.10 3.59 -16.62
N GLN A 289 -8.44 4.34 -17.67
CA GLN A 289 -7.52 5.33 -18.26
C GLN A 289 -7.20 6.48 -17.29
N TRP A 290 -8.14 6.89 -16.45
CA TRP A 290 -7.86 7.83 -15.35
C TRP A 290 -7.04 7.20 -14.22
N GLY A 291 -6.70 5.92 -14.28
CA GLY A 291 -5.92 5.23 -13.26
C GLY A 291 -6.69 5.00 -11.96
N VAL A 292 -7.98 4.68 -12.04
CA VAL A 292 -8.78 4.28 -10.86
C VAL A 292 -8.38 2.86 -10.42
N GLU A 293 -8.22 2.66 -9.11
CA GLU A 293 -7.73 1.41 -8.53
C GLU A 293 -8.74 0.26 -8.64
N TYR A 294 -10.03 0.54 -8.49
CA TYR A 294 -11.10 -0.46 -8.59
C TYR A 294 -12.22 0.03 -9.49
N ILE A 295 -12.72 -0.85 -10.37
CA ILE A 295 -13.93 -0.62 -11.14
C ILE A 295 -14.99 -1.67 -10.78
N ASP A 296 -16.21 -1.21 -10.54
CA ASP A 296 -17.36 -2.06 -10.24
C ASP A 296 -18.06 -2.42 -11.56
N VAL A 297 -17.96 -3.69 -11.95
CA VAL A 297 -18.46 -4.23 -13.23
C VAL A 297 -19.65 -5.14 -12.95
N GLU A 298 -20.84 -4.70 -13.34
CA GLU A 298 -22.07 -5.44 -13.09
C GLU A 298 -22.16 -6.71 -13.94
N LEU A 299 -22.61 -7.81 -13.32
CA LEU A 299 -22.63 -9.14 -13.93
C LEU A 299 -23.58 -9.24 -15.14
N TRP A 300 -24.64 -8.43 -15.16
CA TRP A 300 -25.61 -8.43 -16.27
C TRP A 300 -25.00 -7.94 -17.59
N LEU A 301 -23.89 -7.21 -17.54
CA LEU A 301 -23.21 -6.75 -18.75
C LEU A 301 -22.82 -7.94 -19.63
N PRO A 302 -22.95 -7.81 -20.96
CA PRO A 302 -22.52 -8.84 -21.89
C PRO A 302 -21.10 -9.34 -21.60
N GLU A 303 -20.89 -10.65 -21.70
CA GLU A 303 -19.58 -11.27 -21.43
C GLU A 303 -18.46 -10.64 -22.25
N THR A 304 -18.76 -10.24 -23.49
CA THR A 304 -17.81 -9.55 -24.38
C THR A 304 -17.30 -8.24 -23.78
N ILE A 305 -18.15 -7.44 -23.13
CA ILE A 305 -17.77 -6.20 -22.45
C ILE A 305 -16.96 -6.52 -21.19
N ARG A 306 -17.41 -7.46 -20.35
CA ARG A 306 -16.71 -7.85 -19.12
C ARG A 306 -15.30 -8.37 -19.40
N LYS A 307 -15.16 -9.25 -20.40
CA LYS A 307 -13.87 -9.77 -20.86
C LYS A 307 -12.97 -8.67 -21.38
N ARG A 308 -13.49 -7.78 -22.24
CA ARG A 308 -12.71 -6.66 -22.79
C ARG A 308 -12.19 -5.71 -21.71
N LEU A 309 -13.00 -5.40 -20.68
CA LEU A 309 -12.57 -4.62 -19.54
C LEU A 309 -11.47 -5.34 -18.75
N TYR A 310 -11.63 -6.64 -18.50
CA TYR A 310 -10.62 -7.44 -17.80
C TYR A 310 -9.28 -7.45 -18.53
N GLU A 311 -9.28 -7.72 -19.84
CA GLU A 311 -8.05 -7.73 -20.66
C GLU A 311 -7.36 -6.36 -20.73
N ARG A 312 -8.12 -5.27 -20.65
CA ARG A 312 -7.61 -3.90 -20.74
C ARG A 312 -7.43 -3.18 -19.40
N ARG A 313 -7.64 -3.85 -18.26
CA ARG A 313 -7.65 -3.22 -16.93
C ARG A 313 -6.32 -2.62 -16.48
N GLY A 314 -5.21 -3.01 -17.12
CA GLY A 314 -3.87 -2.63 -16.67
C GLY A 314 -3.67 -3.03 -15.20
N ASN A 315 -3.44 -2.03 -14.34
CA ASN A 315 -3.27 -2.24 -12.90
C ASN A 315 -4.57 -2.10 -12.08
N SER A 316 -5.68 -1.68 -12.69
CA SER A 316 -7.00 -1.63 -12.07
C SER A 316 -7.51 -3.03 -11.73
N ARG A 317 -8.31 -3.10 -10.67
CA ARG A 317 -8.95 -4.33 -10.19
C ARG A 317 -10.43 -4.31 -10.49
N ILE A 318 -10.97 -5.46 -10.86
CA ILE A 318 -12.39 -5.59 -11.18
C ILE A 318 -13.14 -6.16 -9.97
N MET A 319 -14.15 -5.41 -9.51
CA MET A 319 -15.17 -5.90 -8.59
C MET A 319 -16.37 -6.35 -9.42
N SER A 320 -16.55 -7.66 -9.61
CA SER A 320 -17.74 -8.18 -10.30
C SER A 320 -18.94 -8.06 -9.37
N ALA A 321 -19.91 -7.24 -9.74
CA ALA A 321 -21.02 -6.87 -8.88
C ALA A 321 -22.35 -7.48 -9.32
N TYR A 322 -23.12 -7.94 -8.35
CA TYR A 322 -24.50 -8.40 -8.53
C TYR A 322 -25.33 -7.90 -7.35
N HIS A 323 -26.48 -7.29 -7.64
CA HIS A 323 -27.44 -6.89 -6.61
C HIS A 323 -28.82 -7.48 -6.86
N ASP A 324 -29.42 -8.09 -5.83
CA ASP A 324 -30.82 -8.51 -5.86
C ASP A 324 -31.69 -7.60 -4.98
N PHE A 325 -32.45 -6.72 -5.63
CA PHE A 325 -33.47 -5.87 -5.00
C PHE A 325 -34.88 -6.48 -5.04
N SER A 326 -35.05 -7.63 -5.69
CA SER A 326 -36.34 -8.34 -5.78
C SER A 326 -36.56 -9.35 -4.64
N SER A 327 -35.53 -9.60 -3.82
CA SER A 327 -35.52 -10.60 -2.75
C SER A 327 -35.82 -12.02 -3.23
N THR A 328 -35.50 -12.33 -4.50
CA THR A 328 -35.76 -13.61 -5.14
C THR A 328 -34.57 -14.57 -5.01
N LEU A 329 -33.35 -14.04 -5.00
CA LEU A 329 -32.15 -14.83 -4.78
C LEU A 329 -32.08 -15.26 -3.32
N LYS A 330 -31.95 -16.57 -3.09
CA LYS A 330 -31.80 -17.15 -1.76
C LYS A 330 -30.42 -17.77 -1.56
N TRP A 331 -29.95 -17.73 -0.31
CA TRP A 331 -28.75 -18.44 0.11
C TRP A 331 -29.13 -19.80 0.69
N PRO A 332 -28.30 -20.85 0.60
CA PRO A 332 -27.21 -21.08 -0.37
C PRO A 332 -27.74 -21.82 -1.61
N THR A 333 -28.40 -21.14 -2.56
CA THR A 333 -28.95 -21.81 -3.75
C THR A 333 -27.90 -22.13 -4.83
N PRO A 334 -28.16 -23.11 -5.71
CA PRO A 334 -27.34 -23.32 -6.91
C PRO A 334 -27.26 -22.08 -7.81
N GLU A 335 -28.31 -21.27 -7.85
CA GLU A 335 -28.31 -19.98 -8.57
C GLU A 335 -27.27 -19.02 -7.99
N ALA A 336 -27.20 -18.86 -6.67
CA ALA A 336 -26.17 -18.05 -6.02
C ALA A 336 -24.75 -18.56 -6.33
N GLN A 337 -24.56 -19.89 -6.39
CA GLN A 337 -23.28 -20.48 -6.77
C GLN A 337 -22.93 -20.21 -8.24
N ALA A 338 -23.92 -20.29 -9.15
CA ALA A 338 -23.74 -20.00 -10.55
C ALA A 338 -23.35 -18.53 -10.78
N ILE A 339 -23.97 -17.59 -10.05
CA ILE A 339 -23.62 -16.16 -10.07
C ILE A 339 -22.16 -15.95 -9.62
N TYR A 340 -21.74 -16.63 -8.55
CA TYR A 340 -20.34 -16.56 -8.10
C TYR A 340 -19.38 -17.12 -9.16
N ALA A 341 -19.66 -18.32 -9.69
CA ALA A 341 -18.82 -18.97 -10.69
C ALA A 341 -18.70 -18.15 -11.99
N GLU A 342 -19.79 -17.53 -12.45
CA GLU A 342 -19.77 -16.64 -13.62
C GLU A 342 -18.97 -15.36 -13.34
N SER A 343 -19.08 -14.82 -12.12
CA SER A 343 -18.29 -13.65 -11.69
C SER A 343 -16.79 -13.94 -11.65
N CYS A 344 -16.38 -15.15 -11.25
CA CYS A 344 -14.97 -15.53 -11.15
C CYS A 344 -14.18 -15.41 -12.46
N LYS A 345 -14.84 -15.48 -13.62
CA LYS A 345 -14.15 -15.46 -14.92
C LYS A 345 -13.34 -14.18 -15.15
N TYR A 346 -13.81 -13.04 -14.65
CA TYR A 346 -13.28 -11.71 -14.98
C TYR A 346 -13.25 -10.77 -13.76
N ALA A 347 -12.90 -11.28 -12.57
CA ALA A 347 -12.94 -10.51 -11.33
C ALA A 347 -11.68 -10.70 -10.48
N ASP A 348 -11.29 -9.64 -9.77
CA ASP A 348 -10.34 -9.69 -8.66
C ASP A 348 -11.07 -9.76 -7.31
N ILE A 349 -12.34 -9.33 -7.25
CA ILE A 349 -13.24 -9.42 -6.09
C ILE A 349 -14.65 -9.73 -6.62
N VAL A 350 -15.38 -10.65 -5.97
CA VAL A 350 -16.80 -10.87 -6.25
C VAL A 350 -17.64 -10.13 -5.21
N LYS A 351 -18.61 -9.33 -5.65
CA LYS A 351 -19.51 -8.52 -4.81
C LYS A 351 -20.95 -8.96 -5.05
N MET A 352 -21.59 -9.54 -4.04
CA MET A 352 -22.99 -10.00 -4.12
C MET A 352 -23.82 -9.39 -2.99
N ILE A 353 -24.82 -8.59 -3.31
CA ILE A 353 -25.62 -7.87 -2.31
C ILE A 353 -27.11 -8.17 -2.52
N THR A 354 -27.78 -8.72 -1.53
CA THR A 354 -29.17 -9.22 -1.68
C THR A 354 -30.09 -8.65 -0.62
N TYR A 355 -31.36 -8.42 -0.94
CA TYR A 355 -32.39 -8.22 0.08
C TYR A 355 -32.81 -9.55 0.68
N ILE A 356 -33.09 -9.55 1.98
CA ILE A 356 -33.61 -10.71 2.72
C ILE A 356 -34.96 -10.37 3.34
N ASN A 357 -35.78 -11.40 3.53
CA ASN A 357 -37.09 -11.30 4.17
C ASN A 357 -37.14 -12.06 5.51
N ASP A 358 -36.17 -12.94 5.77
CA ASP A 358 -36.02 -13.69 7.01
C ASP A 358 -34.61 -13.51 7.61
N ARG A 359 -34.53 -13.41 8.94
CA ARG A 359 -33.27 -13.19 9.67
C ARG A 359 -32.29 -14.36 9.50
N ASN A 360 -32.81 -15.58 9.30
CA ASN A 360 -32.01 -16.79 9.13
C ASN A 360 -31.18 -16.75 7.83
N GLU A 361 -31.62 -15.98 6.83
CA GLU A 361 -30.88 -15.80 5.56
C GLU A 361 -29.49 -15.18 5.77
N ASN A 362 -29.26 -14.52 6.92
CA ASN A 362 -27.92 -14.07 7.30
C ASN A 362 -26.98 -15.24 7.63
N PHE A 363 -27.47 -16.28 8.30
CA PHE A 363 -26.67 -17.47 8.60
C PHE A 363 -26.45 -18.33 7.35
N GLU A 364 -27.46 -18.37 6.46
CA GLU A 364 -27.34 -19.02 5.16
C GLU A 364 -26.28 -18.35 4.27
N LEU A 365 -26.18 -17.02 4.31
CA LEU A 365 -25.10 -16.29 3.64
C LEU A 365 -23.71 -16.66 4.21
N GLU A 366 -23.58 -16.82 5.53
CA GLU A 366 -22.30 -17.25 6.12
C GLU A 366 -21.96 -18.71 5.78
N TYR A 367 -22.96 -19.58 5.71
CA TYR A 367 -22.77 -20.92 5.17
C TYR A 367 -22.34 -20.88 3.70
N PHE A 368 -22.98 -20.05 2.87
CA PHE A 368 -22.59 -19.84 1.48
C PHE A 368 -21.14 -19.37 1.36
N ARG A 369 -20.72 -18.37 2.15
CA ARG A 369 -19.34 -17.88 2.19
C ARG A 369 -18.34 -19.00 2.49
N SER A 370 -18.65 -19.86 3.47
CA SER A 370 -17.82 -21.03 3.79
C SER A 370 -17.75 -22.03 2.63
N LYS A 371 -18.92 -22.33 2.02
CA LYS A 371 -19.04 -23.24 0.88
C LYS A 371 -18.19 -22.79 -0.31
N ILE A 372 -18.31 -21.52 -0.69
CA ILE A 372 -17.56 -20.96 -1.83
C ILE A 372 -16.05 -20.96 -1.57
N ARG A 373 -15.60 -20.65 -0.34
CA ARG A 373 -14.19 -20.74 0.02
C ARG A 373 -13.64 -22.16 -0.11
N ALA A 374 -14.43 -23.18 0.21
CA ALA A 374 -14.04 -24.57 0.10
C ALA A 374 -14.02 -25.06 -1.36
N GLU A 375 -15.01 -24.67 -2.17
CA GLU A 375 -15.14 -25.07 -3.58
C GLU A 375 -14.19 -24.30 -4.51
N TYR A 376 -13.89 -23.04 -4.19
CA TYR A 376 -13.04 -22.13 -4.98
C TYR A 376 -11.91 -21.55 -4.11
N PRO A 377 -10.97 -22.38 -3.61
CA PRO A 377 -9.91 -21.92 -2.70
C PRO A 377 -8.98 -20.87 -3.33
N ASN A 378 -8.84 -20.89 -4.66
CA ASN A 378 -8.09 -19.90 -5.43
C ASN A 378 -8.99 -18.87 -6.13
N GLY A 379 -10.29 -18.88 -5.84
CA GLY A 379 -11.25 -17.93 -6.39
C GLY A 379 -11.09 -16.54 -5.79
N PRO A 380 -11.63 -15.50 -6.45
CA PRO A 380 -11.57 -14.15 -5.90
C PRO A 380 -12.34 -14.06 -4.56
N PRO A 381 -11.86 -13.23 -3.62
CA PRO A 381 -12.54 -13.04 -2.34
C PRO A 381 -13.96 -12.50 -2.52
N LEU A 382 -14.88 -12.99 -1.68
CA LEU A 382 -16.30 -12.62 -1.69
C LEU A 382 -16.58 -11.47 -0.72
N SER A 383 -17.02 -10.33 -1.25
CA SER A 383 -17.75 -9.29 -0.53
C SER A 383 -19.24 -9.57 -0.67
N ALA A 384 -19.89 -10.00 0.40
CA ALA A 384 -21.31 -10.29 0.36
C ALA A 384 -22.03 -9.83 1.62
N VAL A 385 -23.13 -9.13 1.44
CA VAL A 385 -23.95 -8.59 2.54
C VAL A 385 -25.42 -8.60 2.15
N ASN A 386 -26.28 -8.74 3.15
CA ASN A 386 -27.71 -8.58 3.04
C ASN A 386 -28.13 -7.12 3.32
N MET A 387 -29.08 -6.62 2.53
CA MET A 387 -29.65 -5.28 2.65
C MET A 387 -30.76 -5.22 3.70
N GLY A 388 -31.11 -3.99 4.08
CA GLY A 388 -32.11 -3.72 5.10
C GLY A 388 -31.58 -3.89 6.53
N GLU A 389 -32.34 -3.39 7.50
CA GLU A 389 -32.00 -3.50 8.93
C GLU A 389 -31.85 -4.97 9.36
N MET A 390 -32.70 -5.85 8.83
CA MET A 390 -32.63 -7.29 9.06
C MET A 390 -31.30 -7.91 8.60
N GLY A 391 -30.67 -7.33 7.58
CA GLY A 391 -29.40 -7.77 7.02
C GLY A 391 -28.16 -7.28 7.76
N GLN A 392 -28.29 -6.40 8.77
CA GLN A 392 -27.14 -5.78 9.44
C GLN A 392 -26.14 -6.79 10.03
N PHE A 393 -26.60 -7.95 10.51
CA PHE A 393 -25.72 -9.01 10.98
C PHE A 393 -24.70 -9.46 9.91
N SER A 394 -25.13 -9.62 8.65
CA SER A 394 -24.22 -10.01 7.57
C SER A 394 -23.09 -9.01 7.35
N ARG A 395 -23.33 -7.72 7.63
CA ARG A 395 -22.31 -6.66 7.52
C ARG A 395 -21.24 -6.80 8.60
N THR A 396 -21.60 -7.30 9.79
CA THR A 396 -20.62 -7.61 10.84
C THR A 396 -19.81 -8.86 10.51
N GLN A 397 -20.29 -9.77 9.67
CA GLN A 397 -19.55 -10.96 9.24
C GLN A 397 -18.81 -10.81 7.89
N ASN A 398 -19.02 -9.72 7.15
CA ASN A 398 -18.31 -9.48 5.89
C ASN A 398 -16.93 -8.81 6.07
N HIS A 399 -15.86 -9.51 5.67
CA HIS A 399 -14.47 -9.06 5.89
C HIS A 399 -13.84 -8.35 4.69
N VAL A 400 -14.42 -8.50 3.50
CA VAL A 400 -13.85 -8.00 2.24
C VAL A 400 -14.70 -6.85 1.74
N PHE A 401 -14.12 -5.65 1.63
CA PHE A 401 -14.76 -4.44 1.12
C PHE A 401 -16.22 -4.30 1.58
N SER A 402 -16.42 -4.22 2.90
CA SER A 402 -17.74 -3.96 3.46
C SER A 402 -18.18 -2.53 3.15
N PRO A 403 -19.31 -2.31 2.44
CA PRO A 403 -19.82 -0.97 2.21
C PRO A 403 -20.29 -0.34 3.53
N ILE A 404 -19.78 0.84 3.85
CA ILE A 404 -20.11 1.62 5.05
C ILE A 404 -20.72 2.99 4.71
N THR A 405 -21.47 3.54 5.67
CA THR A 405 -21.98 4.92 5.61
C THR A 405 -21.23 5.81 6.61
N HIS A 406 -21.57 7.10 6.65
CA HIS A 406 -21.10 8.03 7.67
C HIS A 406 -22.23 9.04 8.00
N PRO A 407 -22.38 9.48 9.27
CA PRO A 407 -23.44 10.43 9.66
C PRO A 407 -23.44 11.77 8.92
N LEU A 408 -22.30 12.16 8.34
CA LEU A 408 -22.16 13.38 7.54
C LEU A 408 -22.51 13.20 6.04
N LEU A 409 -22.86 12.00 5.60
CA LEU A 409 -23.35 11.79 4.23
C LEU A 409 -24.80 12.28 4.09
N PRO A 410 -25.16 12.89 2.95
CA PRO A 410 -26.51 13.43 2.75
C PRO A 410 -27.55 12.33 2.60
N VAL A 411 -27.15 11.18 2.04
CA VAL A 411 -28.00 10.03 1.74
C VAL A 411 -27.22 8.75 2.04
N ILE A 412 -27.88 7.77 2.65
CA ILE A 412 -27.32 6.42 2.82
C ILE A 412 -27.43 5.67 1.48
N ALA A 413 -26.33 5.09 1.00
CA ALA A 413 -26.28 4.49 -0.34
C ALA A 413 -27.17 3.25 -0.49
N ALA A 414 -27.37 2.48 0.58
CA ALA A 414 -28.29 1.35 0.61
C ALA A 414 -28.98 1.20 1.99
N PRO A 415 -30.23 0.72 2.06
CA PRO A 415 -30.91 0.54 3.35
C PRO A 415 -30.19 -0.42 4.29
N GLY A 416 -30.16 -0.09 5.59
CA GLY A 416 -29.50 -0.88 6.64
C GLY A 416 -27.97 -0.79 6.64
N GLN A 417 -27.37 0.07 5.83
CA GLN A 417 -25.92 0.29 5.83
C GLN A 417 -25.46 0.88 7.16
N MET A 418 -24.37 0.34 7.70
CA MET A 418 -23.77 0.75 8.98
C MET A 418 -22.48 1.53 8.71
N SER A 419 -22.13 2.46 9.57
CA SER A 419 -20.80 3.06 9.61
C SER A 419 -19.75 2.07 10.12
N ALA A 420 -18.47 2.40 9.92
CA ALA A 420 -17.38 1.63 10.53
C ALA A 420 -17.54 1.58 12.06
N ALA A 421 -17.87 2.72 12.67
CA ALA A 421 -18.08 2.83 14.12
C ALA A 421 -19.22 1.94 14.62
N GLU A 422 -20.38 1.96 13.96
CA GLU A 422 -21.51 1.10 14.33
C GLU A 422 -21.18 -0.38 14.14
N THR A 423 -20.45 -0.72 13.08
CA THR A 423 -20.00 -2.11 12.84
C THR A 423 -19.08 -2.58 13.97
N ASN A 424 -18.12 -1.75 14.39
CA ASN A 424 -17.21 -2.07 15.49
C ASN A 424 -17.92 -2.16 16.83
N ALA A 425 -18.87 -1.25 17.10
CA ALA A 425 -19.71 -1.32 18.28
C ALA A 425 -20.54 -2.61 18.32
N ALA A 426 -21.14 -3.01 17.18
CA ALA A 426 -21.86 -4.27 17.06
C ALA A 426 -20.96 -5.48 17.29
N LEU A 427 -19.78 -5.53 16.66
CA LEU A 427 -18.79 -6.58 16.89
C LEU A 427 -18.35 -6.65 18.36
N SER A 428 -18.21 -5.51 19.03
CA SER A 428 -17.90 -5.46 20.46
C SER A 428 -19.04 -6.04 21.30
N MET A 429 -20.30 -5.72 20.99
CA MET A 429 -21.46 -6.26 21.70
C MET A 429 -21.62 -7.78 21.48
N LEU A 430 -21.31 -8.26 20.29
CA LEU A 430 -21.31 -9.69 19.94
C LEU A 430 -20.11 -10.46 20.54
N GLY A 431 -19.21 -9.78 21.26
CA GLY A 431 -17.99 -10.38 21.81
C GLY A 431 -16.92 -10.75 20.77
N GLN A 432 -17.13 -10.39 19.50
CA GLN A 432 -16.21 -10.64 18.39
C GLN A 432 -15.09 -9.58 18.31
N LEU A 433 -15.25 -8.45 19.00
CA LEU A 433 -14.22 -7.44 19.19
C LEU A 433 -14.02 -7.16 20.69
N PRO A 434 -13.33 -8.04 21.43
CA PRO A 434 -13.15 -7.89 22.86
C PRO A 434 -12.33 -6.63 23.18
N LYS A 435 -12.70 -5.95 24.28
CA LYS A 435 -11.95 -4.82 24.80
C LYS A 435 -10.51 -5.21 25.14
N LYS A 436 -9.57 -4.34 24.75
CA LYS A 436 -8.13 -4.48 24.98
C LYS A 436 -7.55 -3.18 25.50
N ILE A 437 -6.36 -3.25 26.10
CA ILE A 437 -5.56 -2.09 26.48
C ILE A 437 -4.39 -1.99 25.51
N ILE A 438 -4.28 -0.86 24.84
CA ILE A 438 -3.20 -0.52 23.91
C ILE A 438 -2.32 0.54 24.59
N TYR A 439 -1.00 0.38 24.47
CA TYR A 439 -0.05 1.25 25.15
C TYR A 439 0.78 2.10 24.16
N GLY A 440 1.04 3.35 24.53
CA GLY A 440 2.16 4.12 24.00
C GLY A 440 3.31 4.04 24.99
N ILE A 441 4.36 3.31 24.67
CA ILE A 441 5.51 3.12 25.57
C ILE A 441 6.58 4.12 25.16
N THR A 442 6.88 5.07 26.04
CA THR A 442 7.74 6.22 25.73
C THR A 442 8.93 6.35 26.67
N SER A 443 9.99 7.02 26.22
CA SER A 443 11.07 7.53 27.07
C SER A 443 10.79 8.98 27.47
N PRO A 444 11.24 9.45 28.66
CA PRO A 444 11.10 10.86 29.03
C PRO A 444 11.78 11.83 28.03
N SER A 445 12.83 11.39 27.33
CA SER A 445 13.51 12.16 26.27
C SER A 445 12.66 12.34 25.01
N SER A 446 11.61 11.54 24.85
CA SER A 446 10.83 11.40 23.63
C SER A 446 9.42 12.00 23.75
N ARG A 447 9.16 12.79 24.79
CA ARG A 447 7.91 13.55 24.92
C ARG A 447 7.83 14.60 23.80
N SER A 448 6.94 14.37 22.84
CA SER A 448 6.52 15.41 21.91
C SER A 448 5.63 16.44 22.63
N GLY A 449 5.61 17.68 22.16
CA GLY A 449 4.72 18.73 22.69
C GLY A 449 3.22 18.43 22.49
N THR A 450 2.86 17.42 21.69
CA THR A 450 1.47 17.01 21.49
C THR A 450 1.14 15.79 22.37
N PRO A 451 0.11 15.86 23.23
CA PRO A 451 -0.34 14.70 24.00
C PRO A 451 -0.83 13.61 23.06
N GLN A 452 -0.11 12.48 22.99
CA GLN A 452 -0.48 11.37 22.12
C GLN A 452 -1.73 10.62 22.62
N ALA A 453 -1.93 10.51 23.93
CA ALA A 453 -3.04 9.72 24.48
C ALA A 453 -4.42 10.22 24.05
N PRO A 454 -4.75 11.53 24.18
CA PRO A 454 -6.05 12.05 23.71
C PRO A 454 -6.30 11.82 22.23
N PHE A 455 -5.26 11.85 21.39
CA PHE A 455 -5.38 11.60 19.96
C PHE A 455 -5.78 10.15 19.66
N TYR A 456 -5.08 9.17 20.24
CA TYR A 456 -5.43 7.76 20.06
C TYR A 456 -6.81 7.43 20.63
N VAL A 457 -7.17 8.01 21.79
CA VAL A 457 -8.53 7.88 22.36
C VAL A 457 -9.57 8.45 21.41
N LYS A 458 -9.31 9.63 20.82
CA LYS A 458 -10.20 10.20 19.80
C LYS A 458 -10.36 9.27 18.61
N CYS A 459 -9.26 8.74 18.06
CA CYS A 459 -9.33 7.79 16.96
C CYS A 459 -10.16 6.55 17.31
N PHE A 460 -9.99 5.99 18.50
CA PHE A 460 -10.78 4.83 18.94
C PHE A 460 -12.25 5.16 19.07
N ASN A 461 -12.60 6.35 19.59
CA ASN A 461 -13.98 6.80 19.69
C ASN A 461 -14.62 7.02 18.31
N GLU A 462 -13.93 7.70 17.38
CA GLU A 462 -14.42 7.92 16.01
C GLU A 462 -14.59 6.60 15.24
N LEU A 463 -13.75 5.59 15.54
CA LEU A 463 -13.86 4.26 14.97
C LEU A 463 -14.84 3.35 15.74
N GLY A 464 -15.49 3.80 16.82
CA GLY A 464 -16.36 2.95 17.64
C GLY A 464 -15.66 1.74 18.27
N LEU A 465 -14.35 1.83 18.51
CA LEU A 465 -13.53 0.76 19.06
C LEU A 465 -13.64 0.73 20.61
N PRO A 466 -13.76 -0.44 21.25
CA PRO A 466 -13.92 -0.55 22.70
C PRO A 466 -12.61 -0.44 23.48
N HIS A 467 -11.47 -0.27 22.80
CA HIS A 467 -10.15 -0.34 23.39
C HIS A 467 -9.85 0.85 24.30
N GLN A 468 -9.00 0.63 25.30
CA GLN A 468 -8.41 1.69 26.10
C GLN A 468 -7.01 2.00 25.59
N PHE A 469 -6.64 3.27 25.66
CA PHE A 469 -5.29 3.72 25.33
C PHE A 469 -4.64 4.40 26.52
N ALA A 470 -3.39 4.05 26.83
CA ALA A 470 -2.60 4.69 27.88
C ALA A 470 -1.16 4.90 27.43
N VAL A 471 -0.58 6.06 27.75
CA VAL A 471 0.86 6.30 27.58
C VAL A 471 1.56 5.97 28.88
N VAL A 472 2.60 5.14 28.79
CA VAL A 472 3.44 4.72 29.92
C VAL A 472 4.89 5.06 29.63
N GLU A 473 5.66 5.30 30.69
CA GLU A 473 7.07 5.62 30.59
C GLU A 473 7.90 4.37 30.88
N GLN A 474 8.77 4.00 29.93
CA GLN A 474 9.70 2.90 30.12
C GLN A 474 10.82 3.31 31.07
N GLN A 475 11.08 2.48 32.07
CA GLN A 475 12.24 2.64 32.95
C GLN A 475 13.35 1.66 32.53
N PRO A 476 14.63 2.09 32.46
CA PRO A 476 15.74 1.21 32.10
C PRO A 476 16.00 0.10 33.13
N LYS A 477 15.57 0.30 34.39
CA LYS A 477 15.67 -0.67 35.49
C LYS A 477 14.39 -0.62 36.34
N GLY A 478 14.03 -1.74 36.96
CA GLY A 478 12.89 -1.83 37.88
C GLY A 478 11.64 -2.48 37.28
N PRO A 479 10.48 -2.41 37.95
CA PRO A 479 9.26 -3.14 37.59
C PRO A 479 8.54 -2.60 36.34
N ASN A 480 8.97 -1.47 35.77
CA ASN A 480 8.36 -0.81 34.61
C ASN A 480 9.14 -1.10 33.32
N ARG A 481 9.39 -2.38 33.06
CA ARG A 481 9.95 -2.85 31.79
C ARG A 481 8.81 -3.17 30.83
N VAL A 482 9.09 -3.16 29.54
CA VAL A 482 8.09 -3.39 28.48
C VAL A 482 7.25 -4.66 28.71
N GLU A 483 7.88 -5.69 29.28
CA GLU A 483 7.24 -6.95 29.68
C GLU A 483 6.06 -6.79 30.62
N THR A 484 6.07 -5.82 31.55
CA THR A 484 5.00 -5.61 32.54
C THR A 484 3.67 -5.23 31.90
N TRP A 485 3.70 -4.48 30.80
CA TRP A 485 2.50 -4.08 30.07
C TRP A 485 2.10 -5.11 29.02
N CYS A 486 3.09 -5.74 28.37
CA CYS A 486 2.83 -6.74 27.35
C CYS A 486 2.29 -8.05 27.94
N ASN A 487 2.72 -8.41 29.15
CA ASN A 487 2.34 -9.65 29.84
C ASN A 487 1.02 -9.51 30.61
N GLN A 488 0.00 -8.92 29.98
CA GLN A 488 -1.34 -8.73 30.54
C GLN A 488 -2.39 -9.48 29.71
N LYS A 489 -3.39 -10.08 30.37
CA LYS A 489 -4.49 -10.82 29.71
C LYS A 489 -5.21 -10.02 28.62
N ASN A 490 -5.38 -8.72 28.84
CA ASN A 490 -6.10 -7.80 27.95
C ASN A 490 -5.17 -6.90 27.13
N PHE A 491 -3.88 -7.20 27.05
CA PHE A 491 -2.96 -6.49 26.17
C PHE A 491 -3.44 -6.56 24.71
N GLY A 492 -3.54 -5.40 24.06
CA GLY A 492 -3.99 -5.23 22.68
C GLY A 492 -2.88 -4.85 21.71
N GLY A 493 -1.69 -4.54 22.22
CA GLY A 493 -0.56 -4.06 21.44
C GLY A 493 0.04 -2.79 22.03
N ALA A 494 1.15 -2.36 21.43
CA ALA A 494 1.81 -1.13 21.84
C ALA A 494 2.56 -0.50 20.67
N TYR A 495 2.68 0.83 20.68
CA TYR A 495 3.77 1.48 19.96
C TYR A 495 4.87 1.89 20.94
N LEU A 496 6.10 2.00 20.45
CA LEU A 496 7.28 2.33 21.22
C LEU A 496 7.98 3.54 20.60
N HIS A 497 8.29 4.53 21.44
CA HIS A 497 9.08 5.68 21.03
C HIS A 497 10.06 6.10 22.13
N PRO A 498 11.37 5.83 21.98
CA PRO A 498 12.04 5.35 20.77
C PRO A 498 11.78 3.85 20.49
N PRO A 499 12.08 3.36 19.26
CA PRO A 499 12.09 1.93 18.96
C PRO A 499 13.05 1.15 19.88
N LEU A 500 12.79 -0.14 20.08
CA LEU A 500 13.65 -1.02 20.87
C LEU A 500 14.39 -2.05 20.01
N SER A 501 15.64 -2.33 20.37
CA SER A 501 16.41 -3.42 19.78
C SER A 501 15.83 -4.78 20.21
N TYR A 502 15.53 -5.62 19.23
CA TYR A 502 15.04 -6.99 19.47
C TYR A 502 16.08 -7.83 20.23
N ALA A 503 17.34 -7.80 19.79
CA ALA A 503 18.42 -8.55 20.42
C ALA A 503 18.63 -8.14 21.89
N SER A 504 18.59 -6.83 22.18
CA SER A 504 18.67 -6.36 23.57
C SER A 504 17.43 -6.71 24.39
N LEU A 505 16.25 -6.84 23.78
CA LEU A 505 15.04 -7.20 24.51
C LEU A 505 15.08 -8.68 24.92
N ILE A 506 15.30 -9.58 23.96
CA ILE A 506 15.30 -11.04 24.18
C ILE A 506 16.38 -11.46 25.15
N SER A 507 17.59 -10.89 25.04
CA SER A 507 18.68 -11.19 25.98
C SER A 507 18.40 -10.76 27.43
N LYS A 508 17.46 -9.85 27.66
CA LYS A 508 17.19 -9.28 28.99
C LYS A 508 15.80 -9.56 29.53
N SER A 509 14.90 -10.20 28.76
CA SER A 509 13.51 -10.48 29.17
C SER A 509 13.23 -11.96 29.03
N SER A 510 13.12 -12.64 30.18
CA SER A 510 12.73 -14.05 30.23
C SER A 510 11.33 -14.28 29.66
N PHE A 511 10.44 -13.30 29.82
CA PHE A 511 9.09 -13.34 29.28
C PHE A 511 9.10 -13.34 27.75
N PHE A 512 9.78 -12.38 27.10
CA PHE A 512 9.79 -12.37 25.63
C PHE A 512 10.55 -13.55 25.05
N SER A 513 11.66 -13.98 25.69
CA SER A 513 12.42 -15.14 25.20
C SER A 513 11.66 -16.46 25.31
N SER A 514 10.69 -16.60 26.22
CA SER A 514 9.93 -17.85 26.38
C SER A 514 8.70 -17.95 25.48
N LEU A 515 8.29 -16.87 24.80
CA LEU A 515 7.17 -16.90 23.86
C LEU A 515 7.42 -17.89 22.71
N GLY A 516 6.35 -18.48 22.16
CA GLY A 516 6.42 -19.39 21.02
C GLY A 516 7.33 -20.60 21.28
N ASP A 517 7.19 -21.22 22.46
CA ASP A 517 8.01 -22.37 22.90
C ASP A 517 9.52 -22.10 22.84
N GLY A 518 9.93 -20.86 23.16
CA GLY A 518 11.33 -20.43 23.16
C GLY A 518 11.81 -19.82 21.84
N ALA A 519 10.97 -19.76 20.80
CA ALA A 519 11.31 -19.07 19.55
C ALA A 519 11.26 -17.53 19.67
N GLY A 520 10.62 -17.02 20.72
CA GLY A 520 10.38 -15.60 20.94
C GLY A 520 9.20 -15.04 20.13
N PRO A 521 9.03 -13.70 20.13
CA PRO A 521 8.03 -13.01 19.31
C PRO A 521 8.30 -13.21 17.82
N ILE A 522 7.24 -13.21 17.01
CA ILE A 522 7.35 -13.24 15.55
C ILE A 522 7.84 -11.87 15.08
N LEU A 523 8.88 -11.85 14.24
CA LEU A 523 9.35 -10.63 13.60
C LEU A 523 8.81 -10.54 12.16
N THR A 524 8.28 -9.38 11.79
CA THR A 524 8.12 -9.05 10.37
C THR A 524 9.49 -8.97 9.70
N ASP A 525 9.53 -9.14 8.38
CA ASP A 525 10.79 -9.04 7.63
C ASP A 525 11.47 -7.69 7.84
N ALA A 526 10.69 -6.62 7.92
CA ALA A 526 11.20 -5.29 8.23
C ALA A 526 11.82 -5.22 9.62
N ALA A 527 11.11 -5.63 10.68
CA ALA A 527 11.67 -5.61 12.04
C ALA A 527 12.91 -6.52 12.18
N ARG A 528 12.94 -7.65 11.46
CA ARG A 528 14.08 -8.57 11.44
C ARG A 528 15.32 -7.92 10.81
N VAL A 529 15.17 -7.28 9.66
CA VAL A 529 16.29 -6.65 8.93
C VAL A 529 16.75 -5.37 9.61
N ILE A 530 15.82 -4.55 10.10
CA ILE A 530 16.10 -3.32 10.85
C ILE A 530 16.79 -3.66 12.18
N GLY A 531 16.43 -4.79 12.80
CA GLY A 531 16.91 -5.21 14.12
C GLY A 531 16.18 -4.55 15.30
N ASN A 532 15.36 -3.54 15.01
CA ASN A 532 14.61 -2.75 15.98
C ASN A 532 13.13 -2.71 15.60
N PHE A 533 12.26 -2.66 16.60
CA PHE A 533 10.81 -2.60 16.42
C PHE A 533 10.23 -1.40 17.18
N ASP A 534 9.18 -0.81 16.62
CA ASP A 534 8.46 0.32 17.22
C ASP A 534 6.97 0.00 17.43
N THR A 535 6.52 -1.18 17.02
CA THR A 535 5.11 -1.60 17.10
C THR A 535 5.05 -3.07 17.52
N ILE A 536 4.27 -3.35 18.56
CA ILE A 536 3.93 -4.70 19.04
C ILE A 536 2.46 -4.94 18.71
N ILE A 537 2.21 -5.94 17.88
CA ILE A 537 0.89 -6.35 17.41
C ILE A 537 0.51 -7.64 18.13
N VAL A 538 -0.75 -7.74 18.55
CA VAL A 538 -1.30 -8.94 19.15
C VAL A 538 -2.08 -9.71 18.09
N ARG A 539 -1.69 -10.95 17.80
CA ARG A 539 -2.46 -11.88 16.96
C ARG A 539 -3.04 -12.98 17.82
N SER A 540 -4.36 -13.12 17.80
CA SER A 540 -5.04 -14.30 18.32
C SER A 540 -5.20 -15.30 17.20
N LEU A 541 -4.66 -16.51 17.37
CA LEU A 541 -4.95 -17.62 16.47
C LEU A 541 -6.42 -17.98 16.66
N SER A 542 -7.27 -17.54 15.73
CA SER A 542 -8.63 -18.07 15.62
C SER A 542 -8.49 -19.47 15.04
N SER A 543 -8.82 -20.48 15.84
CA SER A 543 -8.98 -21.84 15.31
C SER A 543 -10.04 -21.77 14.20
N PRO A 544 -9.79 -22.27 12.97
CA PRO A 544 -10.91 -22.61 12.12
C PRO A 544 -11.79 -23.60 12.90
N PRO A 545 -13.12 -23.60 12.74
CA PRO A 545 -13.94 -24.63 13.35
C PRO A 545 -13.42 -25.97 12.84
N GLN A 546 -12.75 -26.72 13.71
CA GLN A 546 -12.49 -28.13 13.44
C GLN A 546 -13.85 -28.73 13.13
N SER A 547 -13.95 -29.37 11.96
CA SER A 547 -15.07 -30.23 11.63
C SER A 547 -15.33 -31.11 12.83
N THR A 548 -16.47 -30.90 13.49
CA THR A 548 -16.92 -31.76 14.57
C THR A 548 -16.98 -33.17 14.01
N GLU A 549 -16.04 -34.02 14.42
CA GLU A 549 -16.24 -35.46 14.39
C GLU A 549 -17.56 -35.75 15.12
N VAL A 550 -18.32 -36.66 14.53
CA VAL A 550 -19.68 -37.04 14.92
C VAL A 550 -19.75 -37.27 16.43
N SER A 551 -20.34 -36.31 17.14
CA SER A 551 -20.60 -36.46 18.57
C SER A 551 -21.89 -37.24 18.75
N GLU A 552 -21.77 -38.46 19.27
CA GLU A 552 -22.91 -39.24 19.76
C GLU A 552 -23.69 -38.45 20.82
N PRO A 553 -25.03 -38.54 20.86
CA PRO A 553 -25.84 -37.78 21.79
C PRO A 553 -25.70 -38.35 23.21
N SER A 554 -25.15 -37.56 24.12
CA SER A 554 -25.06 -37.91 25.54
C SER A 554 -26.34 -37.50 26.30
N SER A 555 -26.94 -38.49 26.96
CA SER A 555 -28.13 -38.42 27.83
C SER A 555 -27.89 -37.61 29.13
N PRO A 556 -28.95 -37.15 29.83
CA PRO A 556 -28.81 -36.10 30.84
C PRO A 556 -28.82 -36.61 32.30
N TYR A 557 -28.11 -35.85 33.15
CA TYR A 557 -28.12 -35.77 34.62
C TYR A 557 -27.60 -36.96 35.46
N HIS A 558 -26.45 -36.73 36.11
CA HIS A 558 -26.26 -37.16 37.50
C HIS A 558 -25.47 -36.09 38.29
N HIS A 559 -26.11 -35.57 39.34
CA HIS A 559 -25.48 -34.79 40.40
C HIS A 559 -24.57 -35.70 41.25
N GLN A 560 -23.31 -35.30 41.44
CA GLN A 560 -22.51 -35.70 42.59
C GLN A 560 -21.68 -34.52 43.10
N ASN A 561 -21.90 -34.20 44.37
CA ASN A 561 -21.02 -33.38 45.21
C ASN A 561 -19.65 -34.06 45.31
N ASP A 562 -18.57 -33.28 45.33
CA ASP A 562 -17.39 -33.70 46.07
C ASP A 562 -16.63 -32.52 46.69
N ASN A 563 -16.45 -32.64 48.01
CA ASN A 563 -15.53 -31.87 48.83
C ASN A 563 -14.23 -32.69 48.86
N GLY A 564 -13.12 -32.14 48.35
CA GLY A 564 -11.87 -32.88 48.30
C GLY A 564 -10.65 -31.97 48.23
N ASN A 565 -10.01 -31.80 49.37
CA ASN A 565 -8.74 -31.12 49.62
C ASN A 565 -7.61 -31.69 48.72
N GLY A 566 -6.89 -30.85 47.99
CA GLY A 566 -5.79 -31.27 47.10
C GLY A 566 -4.75 -30.17 46.92
N SER A 567 -3.62 -30.34 47.60
CA SER A 567 -2.41 -29.53 47.58
C SER A 567 -1.89 -29.20 46.17
N SER A 568 -1.82 -27.92 45.81
CA SER A 568 -1.04 -27.45 44.66
C SER A 568 0.28 -26.85 45.13
N HIS A 569 1.35 -27.58 44.86
CA HIS A 569 2.73 -27.13 44.98
C HIS A 569 2.97 -25.82 44.23
N SER A 570 3.62 -24.89 44.94
CA SER A 570 4.28 -23.71 44.42
C SER A 570 5.33 -24.10 43.39
N VAL A 571 5.06 -23.85 42.11
CA VAL A 571 6.08 -23.75 41.06
C VAL A 571 6.27 -22.27 40.77
N VAL A 572 7.28 -21.69 41.41
CA VAL A 572 7.83 -20.37 41.09
C VAL A 572 8.54 -20.50 39.74
N GLY A 573 7.81 -20.20 38.67
CA GLY A 573 8.34 -20.24 37.30
C GLY A 573 7.45 -19.45 36.33
N GLY A 574 7.68 -18.13 36.25
CA GLY A 574 7.49 -17.28 35.05
C GLY A 574 6.27 -17.46 34.13
N SER A 575 5.12 -17.97 34.57
CA SER A 575 3.96 -18.12 33.69
C SER A 575 3.32 -16.76 33.42
N GLY A 576 3.40 -16.28 32.18
CA GLY A 576 2.76 -15.05 31.75
C GLY A 576 1.23 -15.09 31.87
N THR A 577 0.59 -13.93 32.02
CA THR A 577 -0.88 -13.81 32.05
C THR A 577 -1.50 -13.60 30.67
N LEU A 578 -0.65 -13.49 29.64
CA LEU A 578 -1.09 -13.52 28.24
C LEU A 578 -1.84 -14.82 27.93
N PRO A 579 -2.96 -14.77 27.20
CA PRO A 579 -3.71 -15.97 26.86
C PRO A 579 -2.86 -16.94 26.01
N PRO A 580 -2.98 -18.27 26.20
CA PRO A 580 -2.07 -19.27 25.62
C PRO A 580 -2.03 -19.32 24.08
N ASN A 581 -3.07 -18.84 23.40
CA ASN A 581 -3.14 -18.80 21.92
C ASN A 581 -2.80 -17.41 21.34
N THR A 582 -2.06 -16.61 22.10
CA THR A 582 -1.69 -15.24 21.70
C THR A 582 -0.26 -15.22 21.18
N GLN A 583 -0.09 -14.77 19.95
CA GLN A 583 1.22 -14.48 19.37
C GLN A 583 1.46 -12.98 19.38
N LEU A 584 2.67 -12.58 19.78
CA LEU A 584 3.13 -11.21 19.63
C LEU A 584 3.94 -11.11 18.33
N VAL A 585 3.55 -10.16 17.48
CA VAL A 585 4.27 -9.83 16.25
C VAL A 585 4.91 -8.46 16.42
N PHE A 586 6.22 -8.38 16.23
CA PHE A 586 6.97 -7.15 16.31
C PHE A 586 7.19 -6.61 14.90
N ASP A 587 6.87 -5.34 14.71
CA ASP A 587 6.99 -4.63 13.45
C ASP A 587 7.67 -3.26 13.63
N ASN A 588 8.04 -2.65 12.51
CA ASN A 588 8.56 -1.29 12.43
C ASN A 588 7.65 -0.49 11.50
N ALA A 589 6.86 0.44 12.04
CA ALA A 589 5.98 1.33 11.29
C ALA A 589 6.74 2.54 10.71
N SER A 590 7.83 2.95 11.37
CA SER A 590 8.59 4.16 11.02
C SER A 590 9.12 4.15 9.59
N TRP A 591 9.61 3.01 9.09
CA TRP A 591 10.10 2.94 7.71
C TRP A 591 8.99 3.14 6.68
N ARG A 592 7.74 2.73 6.98
CA ARG A 592 6.57 2.98 6.12
C ARG A 592 6.18 4.45 6.12
N GLY A 593 6.31 5.12 7.28
CA GLY A 593 6.12 6.57 7.38
C GLY A 593 7.14 7.35 6.55
N ILE A 594 8.41 6.94 6.59
CA ILE A 594 9.48 7.51 5.76
C ILE A 594 9.20 7.25 4.27
N LEU A 595 8.89 6.01 3.90
CA LEU A 595 8.59 5.62 2.53
C LEU A 595 7.42 6.44 1.96
N SER A 596 6.32 6.55 2.70
CA SER A 596 5.12 7.29 2.28
C SER A 596 5.41 8.78 2.12
N THR A 597 6.27 9.33 2.97
CA THR A 597 6.71 10.73 2.86
C THR A 597 7.55 10.95 1.59
N LEU A 598 8.54 10.09 1.34
CA LEU A 598 9.41 10.18 0.18
C LEU A 598 8.64 9.97 -1.15
N THR A 599 7.60 9.14 -1.14
CA THR A 599 6.81 8.83 -2.35
C THR A 599 5.55 9.69 -2.51
N ARG A 600 5.38 10.69 -1.65
CA ARG A 600 4.19 11.54 -1.66
C ARG A 600 4.08 12.36 -2.94
N ASP A 601 5.16 13.00 -3.37
CA ASP A 601 5.19 13.82 -4.59
C ASP A 601 6.08 13.24 -5.70
N LEU A 602 6.75 12.12 -5.44
CA LEU A 602 7.60 11.44 -6.41
C LEU A 602 7.21 9.97 -6.50
N ALA A 603 7.24 9.41 -7.70
CA ALA A 603 7.03 7.98 -7.89
C ALA A 603 8.21 7.19 -7.32
N PRO A 604 8.01 5.94 -6.86
CA PRO A 604 9.10 5.09 -6.41
C PRO A 604 10.28 5.00 -7.40
N SER A 605 10.00 4.99 -8.70
CA SER A 605 11.04 4.94 -9.74
C SER A 605 12.02 6.10 -9.72
N ALA A 606 11.65 7.24 -9.12
CA ALA A 606 12.56 8.38 -9.01
C ALA A 606 13.81 8.05 -8.16
N TYR A 607 13.68 7.06 -7.28
CA TYR A 607 14.73 6.63 -6.35
C TYR A 607 15.53 5.42 -6.87
N PHE A 608 15.03 4.69 -7.87
CA PHE A 608 15.65 3.43 -8.31
C PHE A 608 17.06 3.64 -8.82
N GLY A 609 18.00 2.86 -8.29
CA GLY A 609 19.40 2.91 -8.70
C GLY A 609 20.15 4.19 -8.29
N ARG A 610 19.50 5.15 -7.64
CA ARG A 610 20.10 6.42 -7.22
C ARG A 610 20.98 6.24 -5.99
N THR A 611 21.72 7.30 -5.68
CA THR A 611 22.55 7.41 -4.48
C THR A 611 21.87 8.26 -3.40
N ALA A 612 22.08 7.90 -2.14
CA ALA A 612 21.55 8.60 -0.97
C ALA A 612 22.66 8.99 0.04
N VAL A 613 22.34 9.93 0.94
CA VAL A 613 23.13 10.19 2.15
C VAL A 613 22.22 10.03 3.37
N VAL A 614 22.66 9.30 4.39
CA VAL A 614 21.97 9.20 5.68
C VAL A 614 22.91 9.69 6.79
N LEU A 615 22.45 10.65 7.57
CA LEU A 615 23.15 11.19 8.73
C LEU A 615 22.44 10.77 10.01
N ALA A 616 23.16 10.16 10.95
CA ALA A 616 22.59 9.78 12.24
C ALA A 616 23.67 9.69 13.31
N SER A 617 23.28 9.72 14.60
CA SER A 617 24.23 9.55 15.71
C SER A 617 24.52 8.08 16.02
N SER A 618 23.65 7.17 15.57
CA SER A 618 23.78 5.72 15.75
C SER A 618 23.16 4.97 14.56
N SER A 619 23.46 3.67 14.44
CA SER A 619 22.80 2.82 13.44
C SER A 619 21.30 2.65 13.73
N ASP A 620 20.92 2.66 15.00
CA ASP A 620 19.53 2.48 15.43
C ASP A 620 18.64 3.64 14.96
N ASP A 621 19.14 4.87 15.09
CA ASP A 621 18.44 6.08 14.62
C ASP A 621 18.29 6.10 13.09
N ALA A 622 19.25 5.51 12.36
CA ALA A 622 19.23 5.44 10.90
C ALA A 622 18.44 4.25 10.34
N ALA A 623 18.15 3.23 11.16
CA ALA A 623 17.80 1.90 10.66
C ALA A 623 16.54 1.90 9.80
N SER A 624 15.46 2.53 10.27
CA SER A 624 14.22 2.65 9.50
C SER A 624 14.39 3.45 8.21
N ALA A 625 15.26 4.46 8.19
CA ALA A 625 15.54 5.26 6.99
C ALA A 625 16.32 4.46 5.96
N VAL A 626 17.37 3.76 6.37
CA VAL A 626 18.17 2.89 5.47
C VAL A 626 17.29 1.77 4.90
N PHE A 627 16.43 1.16 5.72
CA PHE A 627 15.49 0.15 5.24
C PHE A 627 14.49 0.71 4.22
N ALA A 628 13.93 1.90 4.47
CA ALA A 628 13.04 2.57 3.51
C ALA A 628 13.74 2.87 2.17
N LEU A 629 15.01 3.29 2.20
CA LEU A 629 15.81 3.49 0.99
C LEU A 629 16.07 2.18 0.23
N GLY A 630 16.31 1.07 0.95
CA GLY A 630 16.40 -0.26 0.35
C GLY A 630 15.11 -0.71 -0.32
N ALA A 631 13.95 -0.46 0.32
CA ALA A 631 12.64 -0.70 -0.28
C ALA A 631 12.38 0.16 -1.53
N LEU A 632 12.97 1.35 -1.59
CA LEU A 632 13.02 2.22 -2.77
C LEU A 632 14.13 1.86 -3.76
N ARG A 633 14.84 0.74 -3.58
CA ARG A 633 15.88 0.25 -4.50
C ARG A 633 16.98 1.28 -4.78
N ILE A 634 17.32 2.09 -3.78
CA ILE A 634 18.52 2.91 -3.80
C ILE A 634 19.72 1.98 -3.92
N SER A 635 20.66 2.28 -4.82
CA SER A 635 21.80 1.39 -5.07
C SER A 635 22.93 1.63 -4.08
N LYS A 636 23.13 2.89 -3.70
CA LYS A 636 24.25 3.32 -2.87
C LYS A 636 23.81 4.28 -1.78
N VAL A 637 24.28 4.06 -0.56
CA VAL A 637 24.03 4.94 0.58
C VAL A 637 25.36 5.35 1.20
N TYR A 638 25.62 6.66 1.21
CA TYR A 638 26.68 7.22 2.05
C TYR A 638 26.17 7.42 3.47
N THR A 639 26.95 7.04 4.48
CA THR A 639 26.56 7.21 5.88
C THR A 639 27.46 8.18 6.62
N VAL A 640 26.86 8.97 7.52
CA VAL A 640 27.58 9.93 8.36
C VAL A 640 27.22 9.69 9.82
N GLY A 641 28.24 9.44 10.65
CA GLY A 641 28.10 9.33 12.10
C GLY A 641 27.80 7.93 12.65
N PHE A 642 27.61 6.91 11.78
CA PHE A 642 27.36 5.53 12.21
C PHE A 642 27.92 4.50 11.21
N LYS A 643 28.05 3.24 11.67
CA LYS A 643 28.34 2.08 10.82
C LYS A 643 27.06 1.29 10.57
N THR A 644 26.79 0.90 9.33
CA THR A 644 25.60 0.12 8.98
C THR A 644 25.85 -1.37 9.21
N PRO A 645 25.00 -2.08 9.96
CA PRO A 645 25.04 -3.53 10.06
C PRO A 645 24.85 -4.20 8.68
N SER A 646 25.51 -5.33 8.45
CA SER A 646 25.44 -6.05 7.17
C SER A 646 24.03 -6.48 6.79
N ALA A 647 23.23 -6.92 7.76
CA ALA A 647 21.83 -7.30 7.54
C ALA A 647 21.00 -6.13 6.98
N LEU A 648 21.22 -4.92 7.48
CA LEU A 648 20.50 -3.72 7.07
C LEU A 648 20.98 -3.18 5.72
N ALA A 649 22.26 -3.40 5.37
CA ALA A 649 22.79 -3.02 4.06
C ALA A 649 22.09 -3.75 2.91
N GLY A 650 21.77 -5.04 3.10
CA GLY A 650 21.19 -5.87 2.05
C GLY A 650 22.06 -5.86 0.79
N ASP A 651 21.45 -5.55 -0.35
CA ASP A 651 22.14 -5.44 -1.65
C ASP A 651 22.70 -4.03 -1.93
N MET A 652 22.51 -3.07 -1.01
CA MET A 652 22.98 -1.70 -1.20
C MET A 652 24.48 -1.58 -0.93
N ILE A 653 25.16 -0.77 -1.75
CA ILE A 653 26.53 -0.37 -1.47
C ILE A 653 26.51 0.68 -0.35
N ILE A 654 27.08 0.34 0.80
CA ILE A 654 27.23 1.28 1.92
C ILE A 654 28.65 1.83 1.96
N GLU A 655 28.79 3.16 1.97
CA GLU A 655 30.09 3.82 2.09
C GLU A 655 30.07 4.91 3.18
N PRO A 656 30.78 4.73 4.31
CA PRO A 656 30.82 5.76 5.35
C PRO A 656 31.67 6.95 4.91
N PHE A 657 31.16 8.17 5.08
CA PHE A 657 31.96 9.39 5.00
C PHE A 657 32.82 9.54 6.26
N ASN A 658 34.03 8.99 6.17
CA ASN A 658 35.05 9.01 7.22
C ASN A 658 36.06 10.15 7.05
N SER A 659 36.06 10.86 5.93
CA SER A 659 37.00 11.94 5.63
C SER A 659 36.41 12.97 4.66
N LEU A 660 37.06 14.14 4.60
CA LEU A 660 36.72 15.18 3.61
C LEU A 660 37.03 14.72 2.18
N GLU A 661 38.03 13.85 1.99
CA GLU A 661 38.37 13.24 0.71
C GLU A 661 37.25 12.36 0.18
N SER A 662 36.63 11.53 1.02
CA SER A 662 35.50 10.68 0.63
C SER A 662 34.31 11.52 0.14
N LEU A 663 34.06 12.65 0.81
CA LEU A 663 33.02 13.61 0.41
C LEU A 663 33.38 14.33 -0.91
N GLN A 664 34.63 14.77 -1.07
CA GLN A 664 35.10 15.34 -2.33
C GLN A 664 35.01 14.35 -3.49
N LYS A 665 35.38 13.09 -3.26
CA LYS A 665 35.26 12.00 -4.23
C LYS A 665 33.81 11.80 -4.65
N ALA A 666 32.89 11.67 -3.70
CA ALA A 666 31.46 11.54 -4.00
C ALA A 666 30.93 12.72 -4.81
N ARG A 667 31.38 13.95 -4.49
CA ARG A 667 31.05 15.15 -5.27
C ARG A 667 31.61 15.10 -6.69
N THR A 668 32.88 14.71 -6.87
CA THR A 668 33.50 14.63 -8.21
C THR A 668 32.85 13.57 -9.08
N VAL A 669 32.57 12.39 -8.53
CA VAL A 669 31.88 11.32 -9.26
C VAL A 669 30.46 11.77 -9.61
N GLY A 670 29.74 12.35 -8.65
CA GLY A 670 28.39 12.87 -8.88
C GLY A 670 28.30 14.06 -9.84
N ALA A 671 29.41 14.76 -10.10
CA ALA A 671 29.45 15.82 -11.12
C ALA A 671 29.48 15.28 -12.56
N HIS A 672 29.84 14.01 -12.74
CA HIS A 672 29.89 13.34 -14.05
C HIS A 672 28.77 12.31 -14.25
N ASP A 673 28.18 11.81 -13.16
CA ASP A 673 27.08 10.85 -13.17
C ASP A 673 25.98 11.28 -12.20
N ASP A 674 24.84 11.70 -12.75
CA ASP A 674 23.65 12.14 -12.00
C ASP A 674 23.09 11.04 -11.08
N PHE A 675 23.33 9.76 -11.36
CA PHE A 675 22.93 8.65 -10.48
C PHE A 675 23.88 8.48 -9.30
N ALA A 676 25.16 8.86 -9.47
CA ALA A 676 26.16 8.84 -8.41
C ALA A 676 26.11 10.06 -7.49
N SER A 677 25.59 11.19 -7.96
CA SER A 677 25.26 12.33 -7.08
C SER A 677 24.13 11.91 -6.12
N PRO A 678 24.24 12.22 -4.82
CA PRO A 678 23.13 12.03 -3.90
C PRO A 678 21.85 12.71 -4.39
N PHE A 679 20.82 11.89 -4.63
CA PHE A 679 19.47 12.34 -4.98
C PHE A 679 18.67 12.66 -3.73
N VAL A 680 18.83 11.85 -2.68
CA VAL A 680 18.13 11.99 -1.40
C VAL A 680 19.12 12.13 -0.24
N ILE A 681 18.85 13.08 0.66
CA ILE A 681 19.58 13.25 1.91
C ILE A 681 18.58 13.11 3.06
N ILE A 682 18.84 12.18 3.99
CA ILE A 682 18.02 11.98 5.18
C ILE A 682 18.85 12.30 6.42
N SER A 683 18.36 13.21 7.27
CA SER A 683 18.96 13.52 8.56
C SER A 683 18.11 12.96 9.69
N ALA A 684 18.69 12.07 10.50
CA ALA A 684 18.19 11.65 11.81
C ALA A 684 19.01 12.27 12.96
N LEU A 685 19.76 13.34 12.68
CA LEU A 685 20.52 14.06 13.70
C LEU A 685 19.61 14.98 14.49
N ALA A 686 19.94 15.20 15.76
CA ALA A 686 19.23 16.17 16.60
C ALA A 686 19.42 17.62 16.09
N PRO A 687 18.47 18.53 16.36
CA PRO A 687 18.47 19.89 15.82
C PRO A 687 19.76 20.68 16.07
N GLU A 688 20.48 20.41 17.17
CA GLU A 688 21.72 21.11 17.52
C GLU A 688 22.85 20.85 16.49
N LYS A 689 22.75 19.76 15.74
CA LYS A 689 23.68 19.39 14.67
C LYS A 689 23.26 19.91 13.29
N GLY A 690 22.22 20.75 13.19
CA GLY A 690 21.69 21.27 11.92
C GLY A 690 22.73 21.94 11.01
N ASN A 691 23.76 22.58 11.58
CA ASN A 691 24.86 23.17 10.80
C ASN A 691 25.62 22.13 9.94
N LEU A 692 25.83 20.91 10.45
CA LEU A 692 26.49 19.84 9.70
C LEU A 692 25.64 19.38 8.52
N VAL A 693 24.32 19.28 8.73
CA VAL A 693 23.36 18.94 7.69
C VAL A 693 23.36 20.02 6.61
N GLY A 694 23.30 21.30 7.01
CA GLY A 694 23.36 22.44 6.11
C GLY A 694 24.65 22.52 5.28
N LEU A 695 25.80 22.05 5.80
CA LEU A 695 27.03 21.96 5.02
C LEU A 695 26.88 20.94 3.88
N LEU A 696 26.42 19.73 4.18
CA LEU A 696 26.24 18.66 3.19
C LEU A 696 25.20 19.02 2.13
N LEU A 697 24.11 19.67 2.54
CA LEU A 697 23.09 20.18 1.62
C LEU A 697 23.67 21.17 0.60
N ARG A 698 24.53 22.09 1.03
CA ARG A 698 25.19 23.03 0.10
C ARG A 698 26.19 22.33 -0.82
N VAL A 699 26.90 21.32 -0.32
CA VAL A 699 27.88 20.56 -1.11
C VAL A 699 27.21 19.80 -2.25
N PHE A 700 26.06 19.17 -1.98
CA PHE A 700 25.33 18.34 -2.96
C PHE A 700 24.17 19.07 -3.63
N GLY A 701 23.95 20.34 -3.31
CA GLY A 701 22.94 21.18 -3.94
C GLY A 701 23.20 21.42 -5.42
N SER A 702 22.14 21.76 -6.14
CA SER A 702 22.24 22.17 -7.53
C SER A 702 22.75 23.62 -7.58
N SER A 703 23.92 23.84 -8.20
CA SER A 703 24.33 25.21 -8.53
C SER A 703 23.29 25.77 -9.51
N LYS A 704 22.68 26.92 -9.19
CA LYS A 704 21.71 27.61 -10.04
C LYS A 704 22.36 27.94 -11.39
N SER A 705 22.30 27.00 -12.32
CA SER A 705 22.66 27.22 -13.70
C SER A 705 21.40 27.79 -14.34
N PRO A 706 21.43 28.99 -14.97
CA PRO A 706 20.28 29.48 -15.70
C PRO A 706 19.93 28.47 -16.79
N PRO A 707 18.64 28.31 -17.16
CA PRO A 707 18.28 27.47 -18.29
C PRO A 707 19.07 27.97 -19.51
N PRO A 708 19.71 27.09 -20.28
CA PRO A 708 20.41 27.54 -21.47
C PRO A 708 19.38 28.18 -22.41
N ASP A 709 19.57 29.46 -22.71
CA ASP A 709 19.04 30.07 -23.93
C ASP A 709 19.57 29.23 -25.08
N THR A 710 18.76 28.42 -25.77
CA THR A 710 19.12 27.94 -27.11
C THR A 710 17.99 27.26 -27.89
N THR A 711 17.92 27.72 -29.12
CA THR A 711 17.20 27.25 -30.30
C THR A 711 17.76 25.96 -30.90
N GLU A 712 18.03 24.92 -30.10
CA GLU A 712 18.39 23.60 -30.61
C GLU A 712 17.59 22.49 -29.93
N THR A 713 17.04 21.59 -30.75
CA THR A 713 16.02 20.56 -30.47
C THR A 713 16.44 19.43 -29.52
N THR A 714 17.32 19.69 -28.56
CA THR A 714 17.75 18.72 -27.54
C THR A 714 17.89 19.43 -26.19
N ILE A 715 16.74 19.72 -25.56
CA ILE A 715 16.72 20.25 -24.19
C ILE A 715 17.11 19.11 -23.23
N ASN A 716 18.40 19.00 -22.91
CA ASN A 716 18.93 18.19 -21.81
C ASN A 716 18.79 18.96 -20.47
N ALA A 717 17.67 19.61 -20.20
CA ALA A 717 17.45 20.32 -18.93
C ALA A 717 16.81 19.37 -17.90
N SER A 718 17.59 18.37 -17.45
CA SER A 718 17.26 17.53 -16.30
C SER A 718 17.90 18.14 -15.05
N SER A 719 17.18 19.01 -14.36
CA SER A 719 17.40 19.22 -12.93
C SER A 719 16.26 18.56 -12.17
N THR A 720 16.20 17.22 -12.20
CA THR A 720 15.33 16.46 -11.28
C THR A 720 15.57 16.97 -9.86
N ARG A 721 14.53 17.52 -9.23
CA ARG A 721 14.62 18.13 -7.90
C ARG A 721 15.09 17.07 -6.89
N LYS A 722 16.22 17.34 -6.22
CA LYS A 722 16.75 16.47 -5.17
C LYS A 722 15.86 16.52 -3.94
N VAL A 723 15.93 15.53 -3.06
CA VAL A 723 15.06 15.40 -1.88
C VAL A 723 15.87 15.51 -0.58
N PHE A 724 15.40 16.33 0.35
CA PHE A 724 15.89 16.37 1.71
C PHE A 724 14.77 15.99 2.68
N LEU A 725 15.04 15.03 3.56
CA LEU A 725 14.13 14.63 4.62
C LEU A 725 14.79 14.86 5.99
N ASP A 726 14.21 15.74 6.79
CA ASP A 726 14.64 15.95 8.17
C ASP A 726 13.74 15.19 9.14
N LEU A 727 14.30 14.18 9.82
CA LEU A 727 13.61 13.38 10.83
C LEU A 727 13.71 14.01 12.23
N ALA A 728 14.48 15.08 12.41
CA ALA A 728 14.53 15.79 13.67
C ALA A 728 13.13 16.30 14.05
N ALA A 729 12.71 16.05 15.29
CA ALA A 729 11.40 16.50 15.76
C ALA A 729 11.32 18.03 15.67
N ASP A 730 10.31 18.55 14.98
CA ASP A 730 10.02 19.98 15.02
C ASP A 730 9.73 20.36 16.47
N SER A 731 10.67 21.05 17.10
CA SER A 731 10.46 21.67 18.40
C SER A 731 9.38 22.74 18.22
N GLY A 732 8.14 22.35 18.49
CA GLY A 732 6.97 23.20 18.52
C GLY A 732 7.11 24.21 19.65
N SER A 733 7.89 25.27 19.45
CA SER A 733 7.70 26.56 20.09
C SER A 733 8.26 27.65 19.18
N GLY A 734 7.42 28.67 18.96
CA GLY A 734 7.66 29.83 18.10
C GLY A 734 8.75 30.76 18.60
N SER A 735 9.98 30.27 18.78
CA SER A 735 11.12 31.15 18.82
C SER A 735 11.49 31.57 17.40
N PHE A 736 11.00 32.74 17.01
CA PHE A 736 11.46 33.52 15.85
C PHE A 736 12.96 33.91 15.94
N ALA A 737 13.69 33.49 16.97
CA ALA A 737 15.08 33.87 17.15
C ALA A 737 16.04 32.93 16.38
N SER A 738 16.49 33.43 15.22
CA SER A 738 17.71 33.06 14.49
C SER A 738 17.80 31.65 13.88
N ARG A 739 16.99 31.39 12.85
CA ARG A 739 17.09 30.19 12.00
C ARG A 739 17.82 30.40 10.66
N LYS A 740 18.89 31.19 10.61
CA LYS A 740 19.80 31.17 9.43
C LYS A 740 20.50 29.81 9.22
N ALA A 741 20.38 28.90 10.19
CA ALA A 741 20.96 27.57 10.20
C ALA A 741 19.92 26.43 10.11
N ASP A 742 18.64 26.72 9.83
CA ASP A 742 17.63 25.67 9.64
C ASP A 742 17.99 24.84 8.39
N PRO A 743 18.25 23.53 8.52
CA PRO A 743 18.58 22.67 7.40
C PRO A 743 17.52 22.72 6.29
N GLY A 744 16.24 22.87 6.62
CA GLY A 744 15.17 22.96 5.64
C GLY A 744 15.31 24.17 4.72
N ILE A 745 15.58 25.35 5.29
CA ILE A 745 15.79 26.58 4.51
C ILE A 745 17.05 26.44 3.63
N VAL A 746 18.13 25.86 4.16
CA VAL A 746 19.36 25.64 3.41
C VAL A 746 19.13 24.66 2.26
N ALA A 747 18.34 23.61 2.48
CA ALA A 747 17.99 22.62 1.48
C ALA A 747 17.19 23.25 0.33
N GLU A 748 16.13 24.02 0.62
CA GLU A 748 15.35 24.74 -0.40
C GLU A 748 16.22 25.68 -1.23
N GLN A 749 17.08 26.48 -0.57
CA GLN A 749 18.02 27.38 -1.24
C GLN A 749 19.03 26.64 -2.11
N SER A 750 19.33 25.38 -1.76
CA SER A 750 20.25 24.49 -2.48
C SER A 750 19.52 23.63 -3.54
N GLY A 751 18.22 23.87 -3.78
CA GLY A 751 17.44 23.22 -4.84
C GLY A 751 16.79 21.90 -4.45
N PHE A 752 16.70 21.57 -3.16
CA PHE A 752 16.02 20.37 -2.69
C PHE A 752 14.53 20.62 -2.45
N ALA A 753 13.70 19.62 -2.74
CA ALA A 753 12.39 19.47 -2.14
C ALA A 753 12.56 19.01 -0.68
N VAL A 754 11.88 19.66 0.25
CA VAL A 754 12.05 19.43 1.68
C VAL A 754 10.83 18.76 2.28
N TYR A 755 11.08 17.70 3.03
CA TYR A 755 10.11 17.03 3.87
C TYR A 755 10.57 17.08 5.32
N GLY A 756 9.64 17.33 6.23
CA GLY A 756 9.91 17.40 7.66
C GLY A 756 9.37 16.19 8.43
N SER A 757 9.83 16.04 9.67
CA SER A 757 9.42 14.96 10.57
C SER A 757 7.92 14.91 10.81
N SER A 758 7.22 16.04 10.66
CA SER A 758 5.77 16.10 10.87
C SER A 758 4.96 15.27 9.87
N ASP A 759 5.44 15.10 8.64
CA ASP A 759 4.80 14.23 7.64
C ASP A 759 5.10 12.76 7.93
N VAL A 760 6.37 12.46 8.23
CA VAL A 760 6.79 11.10 8.62
C VAL A 760 6.02 10.64 9.84
N ASN A 761 5.91 11.46 10.88
CA ASN A 761 5.18 11.12 12.10
C ASN A 761 3.70 10.89 11.83
N ALA A 762 3.07 11.69 10.96
CA ALA A 762 1.68 11.50 10.60
C ALA A 762 1.48 10.17 9.87
N PHE A 763 2.28 9.86 8.85
CA PHE A 763 2.19 8.57 8.14
C PHE A 763 2.55 7.38 9.04
N THR A 764 3.58 7.49 9.89
CA THR A 764 3.91 6.47 10.88
C THR A 764 2.72 6.23 11.81
N THR A 765 2.03 7.28 12.25
CA THR A 765 0.84 7.16 13.11
C THR A 765 -0.32 6.47 12.40
N VAL A 766 -0.57 6.79 11.12
CA VAL A 766 -1.56 6.08 10.28
C VAL A 766 -1.23 4.59 10.23
N GLU A 767 0.03 4.26 9.97
CA GLU A 767 0.53 2.88 9.89
C GLU A 767 0.45 2.15 11.22
N THR A 768 0.84 2.80 12.32
CA THR A 768 0.72 2.25 13.67
C THR A 768 -0.73 1.97 14.03
N LEU A 769 -1.67 2.88 13.76
CA LEU A 769 -3.10 2.64 13.97
C LEU A 769 -3.58 1.43 13.14
N ARG A 770 -3.18 1.35 11.87
CA ARG A 770 -3.51 0.22 11.00
C ARG A 770 -2.99 -1.11 11.56
N LEU A 771 -1.76 -1.14 12.07
CA LEU A 771 -1.15 -2.34 12.64
C LEU A 771 -1.78 -2.74 13.97
N LEU A 772 -2.13 -1.77 14.83
CA LEU A 772 -2.67 -2.02 16.17
C LEU A 772 -4.16 -2.41 16.15
N VAL A 773 -4.97 -1.78 15.29
CA VAL A 773 -6.44 -1.97 15.30
C VAL A 773 -7.02 -2.42 13.96
N GLY A 774 -6.19 -2.65 12.93
CA GLY A 774 -6.63 -3.15 11.63
C GLY A 774 -7.44 -2.14 10.79
N GLN A 775 -7.52 -0.88 11.20
CA GLN A 775 -8.35 0.15 10.57
C GLN A 775 -7.54 1.38 10.18
N ASN A 776 -7.99 2.05 9.12
CA ASN A 776 -7.33 3.22 8.57
C ASN A 776 -7.92 4.51 9.16
N VAL A 777 -7.02 5.46 9.39
CA VAL A 777 -7.37 6.86 9.68
C VAL A 777 -6.64 7.71 8.63
N PRO A 778 -7.32 8.65 7.95
CA PRO A 778 -6.68 9.44 6.90
C PRO A 778 -5.47 10.24 7.40
N TYR A 779 -4.39 10.30 6.63
CA TYR A 779 -3.19 11.09 6.94
C TYR A 779 -3.53 12.55 7.29
N SER A 780 -4.44 13.15 6.54
CA SER A 780 -4.91 14.52 6.74
C SER A 780 -5.65 14.70 8.07
N PHE A 781 -6.45 13.71 8.49
CA PHE A 781 -7.07 13.70 9.81
C PHE A 781 -6.02 13.67 10.92
N VAL A 782 -4.99 12.82 10.78
CA VAL A 782 -3.87 12.75 11.73
C VAL A 782 -3.12 14.08 11.81
N ARG A 783 -2.85 14.71 10.67
CA ARG A 783 -2.22 16.04 10.59
C ARG A 783 -3.03 17.11 11.31
N LEU A 784 -4.32 17.21 10.97
CA LEU A 784 -5.24 18.18 11.58
C LEU A 784 -5.32 18.00 13.10
N ALA A 785 -5.48 16.76 13.56
CA ALA A 785 -5.58 16.46 14.99
C ALA A 785 -4.25 16.66 15.74
N GLY A 786 -3.11 16.52 15.07
CA GLY A 786 -1.78 16.87 15.58
C GLY A 786 -1.53 18.39 15.69
N GLY A 787 -2.53 19.23 15.43
CA GLY A 787 -2.45 20.68 15.53
C GLY A 787 -1.77 21.37 14.34
N ARG A 788 -1.63 20.68 13.19
CA ARG A 788 -0.99 21.23 11.99
C ARG A 788 -1.79 20.90 10.73
N SER A 789 -2.40 21.91 10.12
CA SER A 789 -3.10 21.74 8.83
C SER A 789 -2.16 21.11 7.78
N PRO A 790 -2.63 20.14 6.97
CA PRO A 790 -1.90 19.65 5.79
C PRO A 790 -2.02 20.60 4.58
N PHE A 791 -2.83 21.65 4.69
CA PHE A 791 -3.06 22.67 3.66
C PHE A 791 -2.62 24.05 4.16
#